data_AF-A0A2N5KZX0-F1
#
_entry.id   AF-A0A2N5KZX0-F1
#
_cell.length_a   1.000
_cell.length_b   1.000
_cell.length_c   1.000
_cell.angle_alpha   90.00
_cell.angle_beta   90.00
_cell.angle_gamma   90.00
#
_symmetry.space_group_name_H-M   'P 1'
#
loop_
_entity.id
_entity.type
_entity.pdbx_description
1 polymer ?
#
loop_
_entity_poly.entity_id
_entity_poly.type
_entity_poly.pdbx_seq_one_letter_code
_entity_poly.pdbx_strand_id
1 'polypeptide(L)'
;MRSRITYGIITSLTASALMGLFLTNVQVKADMQQGQQSVVQTTQQDSDSPKQSSTVSNTKNSKEQPVVSYTDHQSKPNNDKWSNPANYKNDIPVQILGINDVHGNIDTTGKTWIGYRSYQNAGNAARLAGYLNNAESDFKQKNPNGTSIRVEAGDIVGASPATSSLLQDEPTMHALKEMHIEIGTLGNHEFDEGLDEFDRVLEGKAPKKGQFNQEEQDYPHENSGIQIVVANLIRKSDGQIPFGWKPYLIKEVESNGKKSKIGFIGIETTDLPKLTFAKNLKDYEVLDEAESIAKYDKILQDQGVHAIVVLAHTGVETYKGKTEGDAVKILQKLYRIDPDNSVDLYIAAHSHQYADGAVGNTKIVQAASFSKAYDDSIGYIDPSTNDFVKGSLITHVYPVMSSTDDKDIKADPDVEQVIKDAQQRTSKITNSVIGKAEKAKDITKDLNSDTENEVGDLVVDAQLAEAKREGIAADVALTNGGGVRSDLKVDPDGSIKWKAAQAVQPFSNQLQVFEMTGKQLYDVLNSQYDATNEDRYYLLSGMHYVYTTQNDKAFPKKIAVLYDSNNHPVDPNKVYRVITSNYLVDSTKQFKGAKKVADIGVDTDIFVNYLKHQTEAGKLITAPILNRKKEVTPEEAKLLIKEAQDELNKLTNSSSESNVELNNSVDLVDTNSNNDSDNKQIDIKEANPANDTKITLTHNAFVYDKNGKLVLKLGRNFFLKKGSYIYPLNNAKKVTINKHEYYQIGENEFVKVANTVERNTKVLRLKHNAFVYSKSGKAIKNGKKKLLLKKGKQVKVKANFIVKIGHSKFYQIGKNQFVKVANF
;
A
#
# COMPACT_ATOMS: atom_id res chain seq x y z
N MET A 1 -0.45 -50.74 -65.89
CA MET A 1 0.81 -51.52 -65.86
C MET A 1 1.90 -50.72 -65.14
N ARG A 2 3.04 -51.35 -64.84
CA ARG A 2 4.33 -50.85 -64.27
C ARG A 2 4.72 -49.39 -64.58
N SER A 3 5.53 -48.66 -63.78
CA SER A 3 6.08 -48.88 -62.42
C SER A 3 7.01 -47.73 -61.95
N ARG A 4 7.32 -47.66 -60.62
CA ARG A 4 8.42 -46.89 -59.96
C ARG A 4 8.16 -45.37 -59.86
N ILE A 5 8.64 -44.63 -58.86
CA ILE A 5 9.92 -44.70 -58.10
C ILE A 5 9.73 -44.87 -56.56
N THR A 6 10.77 -45.34 -55.86
CA THR A 6 10.91 -45.51 -54.39
C THR A 6 11.22 -44.18 -53.66
N TYR A 7 11.30 -44.02 -52.33
CA TYR A 7 11.56 -44.89 -51.16
C TYR A 7 10.76 -44.41 -49.94
N GLY A 8 10.80 -45.17 -48.84
CA GLY A 8 10.58 -44.69 -47.46
C GLY A 8 11.32 -45.58 -46.46
N ILE A 9 11.45 -45.16 -45.19
CA ILE A 9 11.61 -45.97 -43.94
C ILE A 9 12.09 -45.07 -42.75
N ILE A 10 11.37 -45.14 -41.62
CA ILE A 10 11.77 -45.31 -40.18
C ILE A 10 13.21 -44.84 -39.79
N THR A 11 13.49 -44.14 -38.66
CA THR A 11 13.63 -44.68 -37.26
C THR A 11 14.10 -43.59 -36.24
N SER A 12 14.01 -43.87 -34.92
CA SER A 12 14.74 -43.28 -33.75
C SER A 12 14.51 -41.79 -33.39
N LEU A 13 14.25 -41.34 -32.14
CA LEU A 13 14.26 -41.91 -30.75
C LEU A 13 15.63 -42.03 -30.05
N THR A 14 15.67 -41.83 -28.72
CA THR A 14 16.81 -41.81 -27.75
C THR A 14 17.60 -40.49 -27.68
N ALA A 15 18.17 -40.03 -26.56
CA ALA A 15 18.01 -40.27 -25.09
C ALA A 15 18.59 -39.01 -24.36
N SER A 16 18.73 -38.81 -23.04
CA SER A 16 18.78 -39.64 -21.80
C SER A 16 18.20 -38.80 -20.61
N ALA A 17 18.23 -39.14 -19.32
CA ALA A 17 18.87 -40.23 -18.56
C ALA A 17 18.01 -40.69 -17.35
N LEU A 18 18.34 -41.86 -16.79
CA LEU A 18 17.67 -42.47 -15.63
C LEU A 18 18.36 -42.09 -14.31
N MET A 19 17.59 -42.00 -13.23
CA MET A 19 17.82 -42.86 -12.05
C MET A 19 16.56 -42.97 -11.19
N GLY A 20 16.41 -44.06 -10.45
CA GLY A 20 15.31 -44.28 -9.52
C GLY A 20 15.41 -45.63 -8.79
N LEU A 21 14.74 -45.76 -7.65
CA LEU A 21 14.60 -47.03 -6.92
C LEU A 21 13.35 -47.04 -6.02
N PHE A 22 12.53 -48.07 -6.24
CA PHE A 22 11.55 -48.74 -5.37
C PHE A 22 11.27 -48.21 -3.95
N LEU A 23 9.99 -48.27 -3.54
CA LEU A 23 9.51 -49.37 -2.66
C LEU A 23 7.97 -49.53 -2.60
N THR A 24 7.53 -50.78 -2.82
CA THR A 24 6.30 -51.49 -2.37
C THR A 24 4.95 -50.77 -2.19
N ASN A 25 3.92 -51.34 -2.86
CA ASN A 25 2.51 -51.21 -2.47
C ASN A 25 2.26 -51.71 -1.04
N VAL A 26 1.35 -51.04 -0.31
CA VAL A 26 0.52 -51.67 0.73
C VAL A 26 -0.94 -51.33 0.43
N GLN A 27 -1.76 -52.36 0.23
CA GLN A 27 -3.16 -52.23 -0.17
C GLN A 27 -4.07 -52.41 1.06
N VAL A 28 -4.46 -51.31 1.70
CA VAL A 28 -5.41 -51.34 2.83
C VAL A 28 -6.83 -51.11 2.30
N LYS A 29 -7.68 -52.14 2.35
CA LYS A 29 -9.13 -51.94 2.38
C LYS A 29 -9.53 -51.38 3.75
N ALA A 30 -10.32 -50.32 3.75
CA ALA A 30 -11.05 -49.87 4.92
C ALA A 30 -12.49 -49.57 4.52
N ASP A 31 -13.39 -50.53 4.73
CA ASP A 31 -14.81 -50.23 4.86
C ASP A 31 -14.99 -49.44 6.17
N MET A 32 -15.65 -48.28 6.13
CA MET A 32 -16.22 -47.67 7.33
C MET A 32 -17.64 -47.19 7.06
N GLN A 33 -18.54 -47.67 7.91
CA GLN A 33 -19.95 -47.27 7.95
C GLN A 33 -20.11 -45.95 8.73
N GLN A 34 -21.35 -45.49 8.85
CA GLN A 34 -21.73 -44.22 9.48
C GLN A 34 -21.31 -44.14 10.96
N GLY A 35 -20.91 -42.95 11.39
CA GLY A 35 -20.66 -42.65 12.81
C GLY A 35 -20.29 -41.18 13.03
N GLN A 36 -21.28 -40.32 13.23
CA GLN A 36 -21.04 -38.94 13.71
C GLN A 36 -20.69 -38.98 15.20
N GLN A 37 -19.55 -38.41 15.60
CA GLN A 37 -19.31 -37.96 16.97
C GLN A 37 -18.29 -36.82 17.01
N SER A 38 -18.64 -35.73 17.69
CA SER A 38 -17.81 -34.53 17.82
C SER A 38 -16.76 -34.70 18.91
N VAL A 39 -15.50 -34.36 18.62
CA VAL A 39 -14.41 -34.38 19.61
C VAL A 39 -14.19 -32.97 20.17
N VAL A 40 -14.48 -32.79 21.45
CA VAL A 40 -14.14 -31.56 22.19
C VAL A 40 -12.82 -31.78 22.93
N GLN A 41 -11.83 -30.93 22.68
CA GLN A 41 -10.59 -30.90 23.47
C GLN A 41 -10.59 -29.70 24.42
N THR A 42 -10.59 -29.96 25.72
CA THR A 42 -10.36 -28.97 26.77
C THR A 42 -8.94 -29.10 27.30
N THR A 43 -8.11 -28.07 27.13
CA THR A 43 -6.80 -27.98 27.78
C THR A 43 -6.94 -27.55 29.24
N GLN A 44 -6.18 -28.19 30.12
CA GLN A 44 -6.02 -27.77 31.52
C GLN A 44 -4.90 -26.72 31.63
N GLN A 45 -4.91 -25.94 32.71
CA GLN A 45 -3.88 -24.95 33.01
C GLN A 45 -3.58 -24.96 34.51
N ASP A 46 -2.28 -24.91 34.88
CA ASP A 46 -1.82 -25.09 36.26
C ASP A 46 -1.92 -23.83 37.14
N SER A 47 -1.95 -24.06 38.46
CA SER A 47 -1.80 -23.07 39.54
C SER A 47 -0.34 -22.57 39.67
N ASP A 48 0.00 -21.43 40.28
CA ASP A 48 -0.44 -20.98 41.61
C ASP A 48 -0.08 -19.50 41.93
N SER A 49 -0.91 -18.85 42.78
CA SER A 49 -0.64 -17.73 43.73
C SER A 49 0.00 -16.37 43.29
N PRO A 50 -0.19 -15.27 44.09
CA PRO A 50 -1.23 -14.96 45.09
C PRO A 50 -1.92 -13.57 44.90
N LYS A 51 -2.86 -13.24 45.79
CA LYS A 51 -3.80 -12.09 45.70
C LYS A 51 -3.26 -10.74 46.18
N GLN A 52 -3.76 -9.65 45.59
CA GLN A 52 -4.14 -8.41 46.31
C GLN A 52 -5.52 -7.90 45.83
N SER A 53 -6.13 -6.95 46.54
CA SER A 53 -7.59 -6.71 46.50
C SER A 53 -7.98 -5.24 46.39
N SER A 54 -8.97 -4.94 45.54
CA SER A 54 -9.95 -3.86 45.77
C SER A 54 -11.19 -3.97 44.87
N THR A 55 -12.37 -3.72 45.46
CA THR A 55 -13.67 -3.34 44.82
C THR A 55 -14.23 -4.23 43.70
N VAL A 56 -15.33 -4.93 44.01
CA VAL A 56 -16.16 -5.69 43.05
C VAL A 56 -17.24 -4.80 42.44
N SER A 57 -17.34 -4.80 41.11
CA SER A 57 -18.57 -4.50 40.37
C SER A 57 -18.97 -5.75 39.57
N ASN A 58 -20.23 -6.18 39.66
CA ASN A 58 -20.68 -7.46 39.08
C ASN A 58 -20.65 -7.46 37.54
N THR A 59 -19.55 -7.94 36.96
CA THR A 59 -19.55 -8.49 35.60
C THR A 59 -20.07 -9.94 35.64
N LYS A 60 -21.11 -10.25 34.85
CA LYS A 60 -21.39 -11.66 34.51
C LYS A 60 -20.16 -12.21 33.78
N ASN A 61 -19.67 -13.39 34.18
CA ASN A 61 -18.68 -14.13 33.38
C ASN A 61 -19.38 -14.71 32.12
N SER A 62 -19.53 -13.88 31.09
CA SER A 62 -19.83 -14.35 29.74
C SER A 62 -18.65 -15.20 29.26
N LYS A 63 -18.84 -16.52 29.22
CA LYS A 63 -17.94 -17.40 28.48
C LYS A 63 -17.96 -16.99 27.01
N GLU A 64 -16.83 -17.08 26.34
CA GLU A 64 -16.79 -16.97 24.89
C GLU A 64 -17.66 -18.07 24.26
N GLN A 65 -18.34 -17.74 23.17
CA GLN A 65 -19.17 -18.70 22.45
C GLN A 65 -18.28 -19.77 21.80
N PRO A 66 -18.78 -20.99 21.59
CA PRO A 66 -18.04 -21.97 20.80
C PRO A 66 -17.84 -21.43 19.37
N VAL A 67 -16.59 -21.46 18.91
CA VAL A 67 -16.27 -21.31 17.49
C VAL A 67 -16.22 -22.70 16.88
N VAL A 68 -17.00 -22.92 15.83
CA VAL A 68 -17.06 -24.19 15.09
C VAL A 68 -16.51 -23.94 13.69
N SER A 69 -15.67 -24.85 13.20
CA SER A 69 -15.20 -24.84 11.82
C SER A 69 -15.88 -25.96 11.06
N TYR A 70 -16.36 -25.64 9.87
CA TYR A 70 -16.83 -26.62 8.91
C TYR A 70 -15.72 -26.86 7.87
N THR A 71 -16.01 -27.62 6.81
CA THR A 71 -15.07 -27.83 5.71
C THR A 71 -15.82 -28.34 4.50
N ASP A 72 -15.74 -27.60 3.40
CA ASP A 72 -16.30 -28.03 2.13
C ASP A 72 -15.54 -29.22 1.55
N HIS A 73 -16.31 -30.27 1.29
CA HIS A 73 -15.86 -31.49 0.60
C HIS A 73 -16.49 -31.64 -0.79
N GLN A 74 -17.48 -30.80 -1.08
CA GLN A 74 -18.19 -30.72 -2.36
C GLN A 74 -17.59 -29.59 -3.19
N SER A 75 -17.63 -29.71 -4.53
CA SER A 75 -17.10 -28.70 -5.46
C SER A 75 -18.15 -28.18 -6.44
N LYS A 76 -19.39 -28.64 -6.31
CA LYS A 76 -20.60 -28.18 -7.00
C LYS A 76 -21.77 -28.27 -6.00
N PRO A 77 -22.86 -27.51 -6.21
CA PRO A 77 -24.13 -27.73 -5.53
C PRO A 77 -24.58 -29.20 -5.56
N ASN A 78 -25.15 -29.69 -4.44
CA ASN A 78 -25.83 -30.99 -4.32
C ASN A 78 -26.78 -30.99 -3.12
N ASN A 79 -27.83 -30.20 -3.24
CA ASN A 79 -28.78 -29.90 -2.16
C ASN A 79 -29.56 -31.14 -1.67
N ASP A 80 -29.48 -32.28 -2.37
CA ASP A 80 -30.07 -33.58 -1.97
C ASP A 80 -29.56 -34.08 -0.61
N LYS A 81 -28.40 -33.57 -0.17
CA LYS A 81 -27.73 -33.96 1.07
C LYS A 81 -27.66 -32.87 2.14
N TRP A 82 -28.03 -31.64 1.82
CA TRP A 82 -27.88 -30.49 2.74
C TRP A 82 -29.09 -30.38 3.65
N SER A 83 -30.28 -30.31 3.05
CA SER A 83 -31.56 -30.28 3.74
C SER A 83 -32.59 -31.06 2.94
N ASN A 84 -33.48 -31.79 3.62
CA ASN A 84 -34.61 -32.45 2.98
C ASN A 84 -35.84 -31.52 3.09
N PRO A 85 -36.37 -30.94 2.00
CA PRO A 85 -37.57 -30.09 2.05
C PRO A 85 -38.78 -30.81 2.67
N ALA A 86 -38.81 -32.15 2.64
CA ALA A 86 -39.87 -32.92 3.28
C ALA A 86 -39.90 -32.83 4.82
N ASN A 87 -38.83 -32.34 5.45
CA ASN A 87 -38.78 -32.04 6.89
C ASN A 87 -39.39 -30.67 7.20
N TYR A 88 -39.33 -29.72 6.26
CA TYR A 88 -39.64 -28.29 6.45
C TYR A 88 -40.87 -27.84 5.64
N LYS A 89 -41.85 -28.74 5.47
CA LYS A 89 -43.04 -28.54 4.61
C LYS A 89 -43.96 -27.39 5.04
N ASN A 90 -43.76 -26.86 6.25
CA ASN A 90 -44.56 -25.77 6.79
C ASN A 90 -43.85 -24.42 6.74
N ASP A 91 -42.61 -24.40 6.32
CA ASP A 91 -41.68 -23.30 6.53
C ASP A 91 -41.39 -22.64 5.18
N ILE A 92 -40.80 -21.45 5.19
CA ILE A 92 -40.51 -20.69 3.97
C ILE A 92 -39.06 -20.99 3.55
N PRO A 93 -38.84 -21.77 2.47
CA PRO A 93 -37.49 -22.05 1.98
C PRO A 93 -36.86 -20.80 1.37
N VAL A 94 -35.63 -20.51 1.81
CA VAL A 94 -34.83 -19.36 1.38
C VAL A 94 -33.42 -19.83 1.00
N GLN A 95 -32.89 -19.24 -0.07
CA GLN A 95 -31.48 -19.29 -0.43
C GLN A 95 -30.91 -17.86 -0.43
N ILE A 96 -29.68 -17.72 0.06
CA ILE A 96 -28.88 -16.52 -0.04
C ILE A 96 -27.58 -16.91 -0.76
N LEU A 97 -27.34 -16.29 -1.91
CA LEU A 97 -26.12 -16.46 -2.70
C LEU A 97 -25.21 -15.25 -2.48
N GLY A 98 -24.03 -15.48 -1.89
CA GLY A 98 -23.09 -14.43 -1.50
C GLY A 98 -21.86 -14.34 -2.40
N ILE A 99 -21.34 -13.14 -2.61
CA ILE A 99 -20.03 -12.87 -3.23
C ILE A 99 -19.28 -11.75 -2.48
N ASN A 100 -17.96 -11.71 -2.59
CA ASN A 100 -17.10 -10.73 -1.94
C ASN A 100 -15.79 -10.51 -2.71
N ASP A 101 -15.09 -9.41 -2.41
CA ASP A 101 -13.72 -9.12 -2.86
C ASP A 101 -13.54 -9.31 -4.39
N VAL A 102 -14.51 -8.83 -5.19
CA VAL A 102 -14.51 -9.01 -6.66
C VAL A 102 -13.42 -8.15 -7.30
N HIS A 103 -13.17 -6.94 -6.80
CA HIS A 103 -12.15 -6.01 -7.30
C HIS A 103 -12.13 -5.90 -8.83
N GLY A 104 -13.29 -5.72 -9.45
CA GLY A 104 -13.47 -5.73 -10.90
C GLY A 104 -12.82 -6.89 -11.69
N ASN A 105 -12.59 -8.05 -11.07
CA ASN A 105 -12.02 -9.24 -11.73
C ASN A 105 -13.08 -9.98 -12.56
N ILE A 106 -13.61 -9.29 -13.58
CA ILE A 106 -14.65 -9.82 -14.45
C ILE A 106 -14.12 -10.79 -15.52
N ASP A 107 -12.88 -10.59 -16.00
CA ASP A 107 -12.28 -11.39 -17.08
C ASP A 107 -11.10 -12.28 -16.65
N THR A 108 -10.66 -12.19 -15.40
CA THR A 108 -9.49 -12.91 -14.91
C THR A 108 -9.82 -14.33 -14.42
N THR A 109 -8.81 -15.21 -14.40
CA THR A 109 -8.88 -16.51 -13.73
C THR A 109 -7.56 -16.79 -13.01
N GLY A 110 -7.57 -17.72 -12.05
CA GLY A 110 -6.36 -18.13 -11.36
C GLY A 110 -6.58 -19.29 -10.39
N LYS A 111 -5.64 -19.46 -9.45
CA LYS A 111 -5.79 -20.43 -8.36
C LYS A 111 -6.71 -19.86 -7.27
N THR A 112 -7.54 -20.73 -6.70
CA THR A 112 -8.22 -20.52 -5.42
C THR A 112 -8.13 -21.79 -4.55
N TRP A 113 -8.43 -21.67 -3.26
CA TRP A 113 -8.56 -22.79 -2.32
C TRP A 113 -9.95 -22.74 -1.68
N ILE A 114 -10.62 -23.89 -1.60
CA ILE A 114 -11.89 -24.07 -0.88
C ILE A 114 -11.72 -25.32 -0.01
N GLY A 115 -11.84 -25.14 1.31
CA GLY A 115 -11.39 -26.13 2.29
C GLY A 115 -9.94 -26.58 2.02
N TYR A 116 -9.73 -27.89 1.92
CA TYR A 116 -8.41 -28.48 1.64
C TYR A 116 -8.09 -28.66 0.14
N ARG A 117 -8.92 -28.15 -0.78
CA ARG A 117 -8.77 -28.37 -2.23
C ARG A 117 -8.41 -27.08 -2.95
N SER A 118 -7.41 -27.14 -3.83
CA SER A 118 -7.11 -26.04 -4.75
C SER A 118 -7.73 -26.26 -6.12
N TYR A 119 -8.35 -25.23 -6.67
CA TYR A 119 -8.90 -25.20 -8.02
C TYR A 119 -8.03 -24.28 -8.88
N GLN A 120 -7.72 -24.70 -10.11
CA GLN A 120 -6.91 -23.94 -11.06
C GLN A 120 -7.81 -23.29 -12.11
N ASN A 121 -7.39 -22.16 -12.65
CA ASN A 121 -8.14 -21.39 -13.66
C ASN A 121 -9.60 -21.12 -13.25
N ALA A 122 -9.84 -20.96 -11.95
CA ALA A 122 -11.12 -20.54 -11.38
C ALA A 122 -11.27 -19.02 -11.49
N GLY A 123 -12.51 -18.52 -11.62
CA GLY A 123 -12.80 -17.10 -11.84
C GLY A 123 -13.63 -16.85 -13.10
N ASN A 124 -13.56 -15.61 -13.60
CA ASN A 124 -14.38 -14.99 -14.63
C ASN A 124 -15.86 -14.78 -14.20
N ALA A 125 -16.34 -13.55 -14.33
CA ALA A 125 -17.67 -13.14 -13.90
C ALA A 125 -18.80 -13.82 -14.68
N ALA A 126 -18.62 -14.08 -15.98
CA ALA A 126 -19.62 -14.80 -16.76
C ALA A 126 -19.71 -16.28 -16.34
N ARG A 127 -18.61 -16.91 -15.92
CA ARG A 127 -18.63 -18.23 -15.25
C ARG A 127 -19.36 -18.15 -13.91
N LEU A 128 -19.04 -17.18 -13.06
CA LEU A 128 -19.69 -16.96 -11.76
C LEU A 128 -21.22 -16.82 -11.92
N ALA A 129 -21.67 -15.96 -12.84
CA ALA A 129 -23.07 -15.79 -13.20
C ALA A 129 -23.75 -17.13 -13.55
N GLY A 130 -23.07 -17.96 -14.36
CA GLY A 130 -23.54 -19.31 -14.70
C GLY A 130 -23.67 -20.26 -13.50
N TYR A 131 -22.79 -20.16 -12.50
CA TYR A 131 -22.91 -20.90 -11.25
C TYR A 131 -24.07 -20.40 -10.38
N LEU A 132 -24.21 -19.07 -10.21
CA LEU A 132 -25.32 -18.48 -9.45
C LEU A 132 -26.68 -18.86 -10.07
N ASN A 133 -26.78 -18.78 -11.40
CA ASN A 133 -27.96 -19.20 -12.17
C ASN A 133 -28.27 -20.70 -12.00
N ASN A 134 -27.25 -21.57 -11.88
CA ASN A 134 -27.45 -22.99 -11.60
C ASN A 134 -27.83 -23.26 -10.13
N ALA A 135 -27.15 -22.65 -9.15
CA ALA A 135 -27.45 -22.83 -7.73
C ALA A 135 -28.88 -22.40 -7.38
N GLU A 136 -29.36 -21.31 -8.00
CA GLU A 136 -30.75 -20.86 -7.90
C GLU A 136 -31.73 -21.83 -8.58
N SER A 137 -31.39 -22.34 -9.77
CA SER A 137 -32.20 -23.34 -10.49
C SER A 137 -32.35 -24.64 -9.68
N ASP A 138 -31.26 -25.15 -9.11
CA ASP A 138 -31.23 -26.39 -8.34
C ASP A 138 -31.98 -26.24 -6.99
N PHE A 139 -31.89 -25.06 -6.36
CA PHE A 139 -32.71 -24.70 -5.21
C PHE A 139 -34.20 -24.63 -5.59
N LYS A 140 -34.57 -23.91 -6.65
CA LYS A 140 -35.97 -23.77 -7.10
C LYS A 140 -36.58 -25.07 -7.62
N GLN A 141 -35.78 -26.00 -8.15
CA GLN A 141 -36.27 -27.34 -8.51
C GLN A 141 -36.76 -28.11 -7.27
N LYS A 142 -36.13 -27.92 -6.12
CA LYS A 142 -36.44 -28.59 -4.85
C LYS A 142 -37.44 -27.79 -4.00
N ASN A 143 -37.45 -26.47 -4.17
CA ASN A 143 -38.34 -25.52 -3.51
C ASN A 143 -39.01 -24.60 -4.57
N PRO A 144 -40.05 -25.06 -5.31
CA PRO A 144 -40.63 -24.33 -6.44
C PRO A 144 -41.20 -22.94 -6.11
N ASN A 145 -41.61 -22.75 -4.85
CA ASN A 145 -42.10 -21.48 -4.31
C ASN A 145 -41.09 -20.87 -3.30
N GLY A 146 -39.80 -21.18 -3.42
CA GLY A 146 -38.73 -20.65 -2.56
C GLY A 146 -38.16 -19.34 -3.10
N THR A 147 -37.69 -18.49 -2.18
CA THR A 147 -37.03 -17.22 -2.54
C THR A 147 -35.52 -17.43 -2.57
N SER A 148 -34.84 -17.01 -3.65
CA SER A 148 -33.39 -16.88 -3.69
C SER A 148 -33.04 -15.39 -3.77
N ILE A 149 -32.04 -14.95 -3.02
CA ILE A 149 -31.59 -13.56 -2.93
C ILE A 149 -30.08 -13.53 -3.17
N ARG A 150 -29.60 -12.66 -4.05
CA ARG A 150 -28.18 -12.54 -4.37
C ARG A 150 -27.61 -11.26 -3.75
N VAL A 151 -26.49 -11.38 -3.05
CA VAL A 151 -25.93 -10.31 -2.21
C VAL A 151 -24.41 -10.22 -2.34
N GLU A 152 -23.86 -9.03 -2.08
CA GLU A 152 -22.40 -8.81 -2.03
C GLU A 152 -21.94 -8.19 -0.69
N ALA A 153 -20.68 -8.45 -0.33
CA ALA A 153 -20.07 -8.11 0.98
C ALA A 153 -18.91 -7.07 0.89
N GLY A 154 -18.93 -6.18 -0.11
CA GLY A 154 -17.94 -5.12 -0.31
C GLY A 154 -16.70 -5.52 -1.14
N ASP A 155 -15.88 -4.52 -1.46
CA ASP A 155 -14.72 -4.60 -2.36
C ASP A 155 -15.09 -5.20 -3.73
N ILE A 156 -16.19 -4.72 -4.31
CA ILE A 156 -16.61 -5.09 -5.66
C ILE A 156 -15.98 -4.21 -6.73
N VAL A 157 -15.66 -2.94 -6.41
CA VAL A 157 -14.75 -2.07 -7.20
C VAL A 157 -13.35 -1.97 -6.58
N GLY A 158 -12.45 -1.24 -7.24
CA GLY A 158 -11.09 -0.95 -6.78
C GLY A 158 -10.14 -2.15 -6.72
N ALA A 159 -8.84 -1.87 -6.61
CA ALA A 159 -7.74 -2.83 -6.90
C ALA A 159 -7.81 -3.48 -8.33
N SER A 160 -8.64 -2.93 -9.22
CA SER A 160 -9.18 -3.70 -10.35
C SER A 160 -8.24 -3.86 -11.55
N PRO A 161 -8.30 -5.01 -12.27
CA PRO A 161 -7.69 -5.20 -13.57
C PRO A 161 -8.10 -4.11 -14.56
N ALA A 162 -7.21 -3.82 -15.50
CA ALA A 162 -7.36 -2.74 -16.47
C ALA A 162 -8.62 -2.80 -17.35
N THR A 163 -9.24 -3.98 -17.50
CA THR A 163 -10.53 -4.17 -18.19
C THR A 163 -11.67 -3.43 -17.48
N SER A 164 -11.56 -3.23 -16.16
CA SER A 164 -12.58 -2.61 -15.30
C SER A 164 -12.13 -1.24 -14.78
N SER A 165 -10.92 -1.10 -14.22
CA SER A 165 -10.45 0.16 -13.62
C SER A 165 -10.28 1.32 -14.60
N LEU A 166 -9.95 1.05 -15.87
CA LEU A 166 -9.88 2.08 -16.92
C LEU A 166 -11.26 2.60 -17.37
N LEU A 167 -12.34 1.98 -16.88
CA LEU A 167 -13.74 2.36 -17.08
C LEU A 167 -14.47 2.50 -15.71
N GLN A 168 -13.74 3.02 -14.71
CA GLN A 168 -14.23 3.34 -13.35
C GLN A 168 -15.05 2.23 -12.67
N ASP A 169 -14.73 0.97 -13.01
CA ASP A 169 -15.42 -0.25 -12.57
C ASP A 169 -16.93 -0.33 -12.92
N GLU A 170 -17.44 0.54 -13.79
CA GLU A 170 -18.79 0.42 -14.37
C GLU A 170 -19.02 -0.92 -15.11
N PRO A 171 -18.04 -1.50 -15.85
CA PRO A 171 -18.17 -2.85 -16.39
C PRO A 171 -18.45 -3.92 -15.32
N THR A 172 -18.02 -3.70 -14.09
CA THR A 172 -18.29 -4.61 -12.97
C THR A 172 -19.69 -4.38 -12.42
N MET A 173 -20.12 -3.12 -12.25
CA MET A 173 -21.52 -2.84 -11.88
C MET A 173 -22.52 -3.44 -12.89
N HIS A 174 -22.21 -3.36 -14.19
CA HIS A 174 -22.99 -4.01 -15.23
C HIS A 174 -22.97 -5.55 -15.11
N ALA A 175 -21.81 -6.16 -14.88
CA ALA A 175 -21.73 -7.60 -14.66
C ALA A 175 -22.54 -8.07 -13.43
N LEU A 176 -22.55 -7.29 -12.34
CA LEU A 176 -23.31 -7.58 -11.13
C LEU A 176 -24.84 -7.41 -11.32
N LYS A 177 -25.24 -6.43 -12.13
CA LYS A 177 -26.63 -6.20 -12.55
C LYS A 177 -27.18 -7.35 -13.39
N GLU A 178 -26.43 -7.83 -14.39
CA GLU A 178 -26.80 -9.03 -15.16
C GLU A 178 -26.71 -10.30 -14.31
N MET A 179 -25.85 -10.34 -13.28
CA MET A 179 -25.89 -11.36 -12.22
C MET A 179 -27.06 -11.21 -11.22
N HIS A 180 -27.88 -10.17 -11.34
CA HIS A 180 -29.02 -9.87 -10.48
C HIS A 180 -28.67 -9.78 -8.98
N ILE A 181 -27.51 -9.19 -8.64
CA ILE A 181 -27.19 -8.84 -7.26
C ILE A 181 -28.15 -7.74 -6.78
N GLU A 182 -28.79 -7.92 -5.62
CA GLU A 182 -29.87 -7.05 -5.15
C GLU A 182 -29.49 -6.15 -3.97
N ILE A 183 -28.59 -6.63 -3.10
CA ILE A 183 -28.25 -6.00 -1.82
C ILE A 183 -26.73 -6.04 -1.67
N GLY A 184 -26.16 -4.93 -1.22
CA GLY A 184 -24.71 -4.75 -1.09
C GLY A 184 -24.31 -4.08 0.21
N THR A 185 -23.01 -4.06 0.51
CA THR A 185 -22.41 -3.23 1.57
C THR A 185 -21.15 -2.57 1.01
N LEU A 186 -20.53 -1.71 1.80
CA LEU A 186 -19.25 -1.11 1.44
C LEU A 186 -18.10 -1.99 1.94
N GLY A 187 -17.05 -2.08 1.13
CA GLY A 187 -15.70 -2.36 1.57
C GLY A 187 -14.77 -1.17 1.35
N ASN A 188 -13.51 -1.36 1.69
CA ASN A 188 -12.53 -0.27 1.70
C ASN A 188 -12.14 0.28 0.32
N HIS A 189 -12.36 -0.48 -0.76
CA HIS A 189 -12.00 -0.10 -2.12
C HIS A 189 -13.12 0.72 -2.82
N GLU A 190 -14.37 0.65 -2.35
CA GLU A 190 -15.43 1.62 -2.70
C GLU A 190 -15.08 3.08 -2.29
N PHE A 191 -14.01 3.27 -1.51
CA PHE A 191 -13.48 4.58 -1.13
C PHE A 191 -12.24 5.03 -1.93
N ASP A 192 -11.71 4.28 -2.90
CA ASP A 192 -10.43 4.57 -3.60
C ASP A 192 -10.44 5.91 -4.37
N GLU A 193 -11.38 6.06 -5.30
CA GLU A 193 -11.62 7.32 -6.02
C GLU A 193 -12.32 8.33 -5.07
N GLY A 194 -13.15 7.82 -4.16
CA GLY A 194 -13.89 8.53 -3.12
C GLY A 194 -15.38 8.17 -3.16
N LEU A 195 -16.06 8.18 -2.00
CA LEU A 195 -17.42 7.62 -1.90
C LEU A 195 -18.48 8.37 -2.73
N ASP A 196 -18.26 9.65 -3.07
CA ASP A 196 -19.09 10.41 -4.04
C ASP A 196 -19.00 9.84 -5.47
N GLU A 197 -17.87 9.21 -5.81
CA GLU A 197 -17.61 8.59 -7.11
C GLU A 197 -18.17 7.17 -7.16
N PHE A 198 -18.12 6.42 -6.04
CA PHE A 198 -18.87 5.16 -5.94
C PHE A 198 -20.40 5.38 -6.01
N ASP A 199 -20.95 6.40 -5.32
CA ASP A 199 -22.37 6.78 -5.50
C ASP A 199 -22.68 7.22 -6.95
N ARG A 200 -21.71 7.77 -7.68
CA ARG A 200 -21.88 8.06 -9.11
C ARG A 200 -22.04 6.77 -9.92
N VAL A 201 -21.10 5.84 -9.76
CA VAL A 201 -20.99 4.56 -10.48
C VAL A 201 -22.15 3.63 -10.16
N LEU A 202 -22.47 3.44 -8.87
CA LEU A 202 -23.60 2.63 -8.36
C LEU A 202 -24.94 3.01 -9.02
N GLU A 203 -25.16 4.31 -9.21
CA GLU A 203 -26.41 4.89 -9.71
C GLU A 203 -26.41 5.16 -11.22
N GLY A 204 -25.33 4.84 -11.94
CA GLY A 204 -25.23 5.05 -13.39
C GLY A 204 -25.20 6.52 -13.83
N LYS A 205 -24.67 7.41 -13.00
CA LYS A 205 -24.64 8.85 -13.28
C LYS A 205 -23.41 9.14 -14.16
N ALA A 206 -23.57 9.77 -15.33
CA ALA A 206 -22.42 10.11 -16.17
C ALA A 206 -21.39 11.00 -15.46
N PRO A 207 -20.07 10.80 -15.67
CA PRO A 207 -19.02 11.60 -15.03
C PRO A 207 -18.99 13.03 -15.59
N LYS A 208 -18.33 13.94 -14.86
CA LYS A 208 -18.18 15.32 -15.36
C LYS A 208 -17.32 15.28 -16.63
N LYS A 209 -17.74 15.99 -17.69
CA LYS A 209 -17.01 15.99 -18.96
C LYS A 209 -15.54 16.39 -18.77
N GLY A 210 -14.62 15.50 -19.16
CA GLY A 210 -13.17 15.64 -18.98
C GLY A 210 -12.65 15.29 -17.58
N GLN A 211 -13.45 14.67 -16.70
CA GLN A 211 -13.01 14.13 -15.41
C GLN A 211 -12.11 12.90 -15.61
N PHE A 212 -12.50 12.02 -16.52
CA PHE A 212 -11.78 10.78 -16.85
C PHE A 212 -11.38 10.72 -18.32
N ASN A 213 -10.86 9.55 -18.74
CA ASN A 213 -10.47 9.29 -20.12
C ASN A 213 -11.69 9.29 -21.07
N GLN A 214 -11.45 9.23 -22.39
CA GLN A 214 -12.52 9.32 -23.38
C GLN A 214 -13.35 8.03 -23.49
N GLU A 215 -12.74 6.87 -23.24
CA GLU A 215 -13.42 5.56 -23.36
C GLU A 215 -14.41 5.33 -22.21
N GLU A 216 -14.10 5.87 -21.03
CA GLU A 216 -14.99 6.01 -19.88
C GLU A 216 -16.14 6.98 -20.18
N GLN A 217 -15.85 8.19 -20.70
CA GLN A 217 -16.89 9.18 -21.05
C GLN A 217 -17.84 8.73 -22.18
N ASP A 218 -17.46 7.72 -22.95
CA ASP A 218 -18.28 7.10 -24.00
C ASP A 218 -18.85 5.73 -23.57
N TYR A 219 -18.61 5.28 -22.32
CA TYR A 219 -19.17 4.03 -21.77
C TYR A 219 -20.68 4.21 -21.50
N PRO A 220 -21.50 3.14 -21.55
CA PRO A 220 -22.87 3.23 -21.04
C PRO A 220 -22.80 3.47 -19.54
N HIS A 221 -23.52 4.47 -19.03
CA HIS A 221 -23.62 4.70 -17.58
C HIS A 221 -25.00 4.18 -17.13
N GLU A 222 -25.04 3.07 -16.40
CA GLU A 222 -26.31 2.43 -16.01
C GLU A 222 -26.41 2.19 -14.50
N ASN A 223 -27.59 2.46 -13.94
CA ASN A 223 -27.86 2.16 -12.54
C ASN A 223 -27.78 0.64 -12.32
N SER A 224 -27.03 0.24 -11.29
CA SER A 224 -26.75 -1.16 -10.95
C SER A 224 -27.97 -1.92 -10.40
N GLY A 225 -28.93 -1.21 -9.79
CA GLY A 225 -30.03 -1.78 -9.03
C GLY A 225 -29.68 -2.26 -7.61
N ILE A 226 -28.40 -2.24 -7.22
CA ILE A 226 -27.93 -2.75 -5.93
C ILE A 226 -28.31 -1.79 -4.80
N GLN A 227 -28.99 -2.30 -3.77
CA GLN A 227 -29.32 -1.52 -2.57
C GLN A 227 -28.23 -1.65 -1.52
N ILE A 228 -27.41 -0.59 -1.37
CA ILE A 228 -26.37 -0.53 -0.34
C ILE A 228 -26.98 -0.38 1.06
N VAL A 229 -26.62 -1.31 1.93
CA VAL A 229 -26.75 -1.20 3.38
C VAL A 229 -25.40 -0.91 4.02
N VAL A 230 -25.34 0.01 4.97
CA VAL A 230 -24.17 0.23 5.83
C VAL A 230 -24.60 0.85 7.17
N ALA A 231 -24.38 0.11 8.25
CA ALA A 231 -24.88 0.42 9.59
C ALA A 231 -23.92 1.28 10.42
N ASN A 232 -22.61 1.11 10.20
CA ASN A 232 -21.57 1.70 11.02
C ASN A 232 -20.81 2.86 10.34
N LEU A 233 -21.24 3.33 9.17
CA LEU A 233 -20.64 4.49 8.50
C LEU A 233 -21.55 5.73 8.59
N ILE A 234 -21.02 6.83 9.13
CA ILE A 234 -21.73 8.10 9.24
C ILE A 234 -20.93 9.28 8.69
N ARG A 235 -21.62 10.33 8.25
CA ARG A 235 -21.02 11.64 7.98
C ARG A 235 -20.73 12.36 9.29
N LYS A 236 -19.52 12.90 9.44
CA LYS A 236 -19.11 13.74 10.59
C LYS A 236 -19.87 15.07 10.69
N SER A 237 -20.56 15.49 9.63
CA SER A 237 -21.26 16.78 9.55
C SER A 237 -22.64 16.78 10.23
N ASP A 238 -23.35 15.65 10.21
CA ASP A 238 -24.73 15.53 10.70
C ASP A 238 -25.04 14.18 11.40
N GLY A 239 -24.08 13.26 11.48
CA GLY A 239 -24.23 11.95 12.10
C GLY A 239 -25.10 10.97 11.30
N GLN A 240 -25.40 11.27 10.03
CA GLN A 240 -26.28 10.46 9.17
C GLN A 240 -25.48 9.57 8.21
N ILE A 241 -26.09 8.47 7.78
CA ILE A 241 -25.53 7.56 6.78
C ILE A 241 -25.41 8.27 5.40
N PRO A 242 -24.31 8.08 4.65
CA PRO A 242 -24.10 8.68 3.32
C PRO A 242 -25.20 8.38 2.29
N PHE A 243 -25.34 9.29 1.32
CA PHE A 243 -26.25 9.28 0.14
C PHE A 243 -27.75 8.97 0.35
N GLY A 244 -28.18 8.74 1.59
CA GLY A 244 -29.52 8.23 1.88
C GLY A 244 -29.62 6.70 1.83
N TRP A 245 -28.48 5.99 1.82
CA TRP A 245 -28.41 4.55 2.08
C TRP A 245 -28.96 4.21 3.48
N LYS A 246 -29.09 2.91 3.78
CA LYS A 246 -29.78 2.44 5.00
C LYS A 246 -28.84 1.65 5.89
N PRO A 247 -29.05 1.62 7.22
CA PRO A 247 -28.27 0.74 8.09
C PRO A 247 -28.63 -0.74 7.88
N TYR A 248 -29.88 -0.99 7.48
CA TYR A 248 -30.40 -2.30 7.17
C TYR A 248 -31.46 -2.23 6.07
N LEU A 249 -31.71 -3.34 5.40
CA LEU A 249 -32.86 -3.58 4.52
C LEU A 249 -33.76 -4.67 5.14
N ILE A 250 -35.05 -4.65 4.82
CA ILE A 250 -35.98 -5.74 5.13
C ILE A 250 -36.54 -6.26 3.81
N LYS A 251 -36.36 -7.56 3.53
CA LYS A 251 -37.03 -8.26 2.43
C LYS A 251 -38.21 -9.04 3.00
N GLU A 252 -39.38 -8.94 2.39
CA GLU A 252 -40.45 -9.91 2.63
C GLU A 252 -40.20 -11.17 1.78
N VAL A 253 -40.41 -12.34 2.38
CA VAL A 253 -40.34 -13.65 1.71
C VAL A 253 -41.68 -14.36 1.84
N GLU A 254 -42.12 -15.02 0.76
CA GLU A 254 -43.40 -15.74 0.74
C GLU A 254 -43.22 -17.13 0.12
N SER A 255 -43.84 -18.14 0.73
CA SER A 255 -43.98 -19.47 0.15
C SER A 255 -45.31 -20.10 0.53
N ASN A 256 -46.01 -20.67 -0.45
CA ASN A 256 -47.28 -21.39 -0.24
C ASN A 256 -48.35 -20.58 0.52
N GLY A 257 -48.38 -19.25 0.34
CA GLY A 257 -49.28 -18.32 1.03
C GLY A 257 -48.90 -17.97 2.47
N LYS A 258 -47.72 -18.42 2.95
CA LYS A 258 -47.13 -18.01 4.23
C LYS A 258 -46.06 -16.94 3.98
N LYS A 259 -46.06 -15.88 4.78
CA LYS A 259 -45.12 -14.75 4.69
C LYS A 259 -44.20 -14.69 5.90
N SER A 260 -42.97 -14.23 5.71
CA SER A 260 -42.04 -13.82 6.76
C SER A 260 -41.12 -12.70 6.23
N LYS A 261 -40.11 -12.31 7.01
CA LYS A 261 -39.17 -11.22 6.71
C LYS A 261 -37.74 -11.64 7.01
N ILE A 262 -36.80 -11.06 6.26
CA ILE A 262 -35.36 -11.19 6.50
C ILE A 262 -34.77 -9.78 6.64
N GLY A 263 -33.98 -9.57 7.69
CA GLY A 263 -33.18 -8.37 7.87
C GLY A 263 -31.79 -8.53 7.27
N PHE A 264 -31.29 -7.52 6.56
CA PHE A 264 -29.93 -7.46 6.04
C PHE A 264 -29.23 -6.23 6.63
N ILE A 265 -28.18 -6.41 7.43
CA ILE A 265 -27.38 -5.34 8.05
C ILE A 265 -26.04 -5.25 7.31
N GLY A 266 -25.63 -4.05 6.87
CA GLY A 266 -24.30 -3.84 6.25
C GLY A 266 -23.25 -3.35 7.24
N ILE A 267 -22.01 -3.81 7.14
CA ILE A 267 -20.89 -3.44 8.03
C ILE A 267 -19.61 -3.23 7.24
N GLU A 268 -18.85 -2.20 7.62
CA GLU A 268 -17.51 -1.84 7.14
C GLU A 268 -16.48 -2.06 8.25
N THR A 269 -15.21 -2.34 7.92
CA THR A 269 -14.13 -2.53 8.92
C THR A 269 -13.70 -1.23 9.60
N THR A 270 -13.56 -1.25 10.93
CA THR A 270 -12.99 -0.11 11.68
C THR A 270 -11.51 0.17 11.36
N ASP A 271 -10.82 -0.72 10.64
CA ASP A 271 -9.45 -0.50 10.14
C ASP A 271 -9.38 0.30 8.83
N LEU A 272 -10.51 0.63 8.21
CA LEU A 272 -10.64 1.49 7.01
C LEU A 272 -9.74 2.75 7.01
N PRO A 273 -9.54 3.50 8.12
CA PRO A 273 -8.63 4.65 8.19
C PRO A 273 -7.16 4.39 7.85
N LYS A 274 -6.75 3.12 7.82
CA LYS A 274 -5.40 2.67 7.40
C LYS A 274 -5.40 2.25 5.92
N LEU A 275 -6.47 1.61 5.50
CA LEU A 275 -6.58 0.84 4.26
C LEU A 275 -6.72 1.74 3.03
N THR A 276 -7.45 2.87 3.16
CA THR A 276 -7.68 3.82 2.05
C THR A 276 -7.08 5.24 2.29
N PHE A 277 -7.18 6.12 1.29
CA PHE A 277 -6.55 7.45 1.29
C PHE A 277 -7.23 8.43 2.26
N ALA A 278 -6.44 9.20 3.01
CA ALA A 278 -6.98 10.06 4.07
C ALA A 278 -7.88 11.20 3.54
N LYS A 279 -7.66 11.61 2.27
CA LYS A 279 -8.50 12.56 1.53
C LYS A 279 -9.96 12.10 1.32
N ASN A 280 -10.19 10.79 1.29
CA ASN A 280 -11.48 10.18 0.94
C ASN A 280 -12.35 9.93 2.18
N LEU A 281 -11.73 9.68 3.34
CA LEU A 281 -12.39 9.48 4.64
C LEU A 281 -12.57 10.76 5.48
N LYS A 282 -12.07 11.90 5.01
CA LYS A 282 -12.04 13.16 5.79
C LYS A 282 -13.40 13.52 6.40
N ASP A 283 -14.49 13.27 5.69
CA ASP A 283 -15.87 13.64 6.07
C ASP A 283 -16.66 12.49 6.72
N TYR A 284 -16.11 11.26 6.77
CA TYR A 284 -16.80 10.05 7.26
C TYR A 284 -16.18 9.49 8.54
N GLU A 285 -16.99 8.87 9.38
CA GLU A 285 -16.58 8.20 10.62
C GLU A 285 -17.13 6.77 10.63
N VAL A 286 -16.28 5.81 10.97
CA VAL A 286 -16.65 4.39 11.12
C VAL A 286 -16.83 4.10 12.61
N LEU A 287 -18.00 3.55 12.94
CA LEU A 287 -18.40 3.13 14.27
C LEU A 287 -18.02 1.66 14.50
N ASP A 288 -17.97 1.24 15.76
CA ASP A 288 -17.71 -0.15 16.13
C ASP A 288 -18.73 -1.12 15.51
N GLU A 289 -18.22 -2.20 14.93
CA GLU A 289 -18.98 -3.17 14.15
C GLU A 289 -20.00 -3.89 15.02
N ALA A 290 -19.57 -4.44 16.16
CA ALA A 290 -20.42 -5.25 17.03
C ALA A 290 -21.50 -4.43 17.75
N GLU A 291 -21.17 -3.20 18.17
CA GLU A 291 -22.14 -2.26 18.75
C GLU A 291 -23.16 -1.79 17.70
N SER A 292 -22.74 -1.64 16.43
CA SER A 292 -23.64 -1.32 15.32
C SER A 292 -24.55 -2.50 14.96
N ILE A 293 -24.01 -3.73 14.88
CA ILE A 293 -24.83 -4.93 14.66
C ILE A 293 -25.86 -5.08 15.78
N ALA A 294 -25.44 -5.07 17.06
CA ALA A 294 -26.34 -5.23 18.21
C ALA A 294 -27.49 -4.19 18.21
N LYS A 295 -27.17 -2.94 17.86
CA LYS A 295 -28.16 -1.85 17.75
C LYS A 295 -29.20 -2.13 16.67
N TYR A 296 -28.79 -2.57 15.48
CA TYR A 296 -29.72 -2.73 14.35
C TYR A 296 -30.39 -4.10 14.30
N ASP A 297 -29.74 -5.16 14.81
CA ASP A 297 -30.38 -6.43 15.18
C ASP A 297 -31.56 -6.16 16.12
N LYS A 298 -31.33 -5.43 17.21
CA LYS A 298 -32.40 -5.15 18.17
C LYS A 298 -33.55 -4.33 17.56
N ILE A 299 -33.24 -3.38 16.68
CA ILE A 299 -34.25 -2.60 15.93
C ILE A 299 -35.05 -3.50 14.96
N LEU A 300 -34.44 -4.51 14.34
CA LEU A 300 -35.11 -5.49 13.49
C LEU A 300 -36.00 -6.44 14.29
N GLN A 301 -35.50 -6.96 15.42
CA GLN A 301 -36.30 -7.77 16.36
C GLN A 301 -37.54 -7.00 16.86
N ASP A 302 -37.40 -5.72 17.20
CA ASP A 302 -38.52 -4.88 17.66
C ASP A 302 -39.52 -4.55 16.53
N GLN A 303 -39.18 -4.83 15.26
CA GLN A 303 -40.09 -4.81 14.11
C GLN A 303 -40.65 -6.21 13.75
N GLY A 304 -40.35 -7.24 14.55
CA GLY A 304 -40.76 -8.62 14.34
C GLY A 304 -40.01 -9.33 13.22
N VAL A 305 -38.76 -8.92 12.94
CA VAL A 305 -37.84 -9.57 12.01
C VAL A 305 -36.74 -10.25 12.82
N HIS A 306 -36.72 -11.58 12.82
CA HIS A 306 -35.77 -12.36 13.62
C HIS A 306 -34.73 -13.07 12.74
N ALA A 307 -35.11 -13.56 11.56
CA ALA A 307 -34.15 -14.04 10.56
C ALA A 307 -33.24 -12.88 10.09
N ILE A 308 -31.97 -12.86 10.51
CA ILE A 308 -31.06 -11.73 10.27
C ILE A 308 -29.73 -12.17 9.64
N VAL A 309 -29.39 -11.48 8.56
CA VAL A 309 -28.15 -11.61 7.78
C VAL A 309 -27.31 -10.35 7.99
N VAL A 310 -26.02 -10.53 8.25
CA VAL A 310 -25.01 -9.47 8.22
C VAL A 310 -24.17 -9.64 6.96
N LEU A 311 -24.07 -8.58 6.16
CA LEU A 311 -23.10 -8.42 5.08
C LEU A 311 -21.97 -7.55 5.65
N ALA A 312 -20.76 -8.09 5.80
CA ALA A 312 -19.70 -7.41 6.52
C ALA A 312 -18.35 -7.48 5.84
N HIS A 313 -17.79 -6.31 5.52
CA HIS A 313 -16.45 -6.19 4.97
C HIS A 313 -15.37 -6.33 6.04
N THR A 314 -15.26 -7.53 6.61
CA THR A 314 -14.38 -7.85 7.76
C THR A 314 -13.80 -9.25 7.65
N GLY A 315 -12.49 -9.39 7.85
CA GLY A 315 -11.75 -10.63 7.53
C GLY A 315 -12.05 -11.86 8.39
N VAL A 316 -12.12 -13.03 7.73
CA VAL A 316 -12.11 -14.37 8.33
C VAL A 316 -11.32 -15.37 7.47
N GLU A 317 -10.81 -16.45 8.06
CA GLU A 317 -10.24 -17.62 7.37
C GLU A 317 -10.67 -18.90 8.10
N THR A 318 -11.03 -19.96 7.36
CA THR A 318 -11.12 -21.33 7.89
C THR A 318 -9.96 -22.19 7.35
N TYR A 319 -8.89 -22.30 8.13
CA TYR A 319 -7.68 -23.04 7.77
C TYR A 319 -7.39 -24.18 8.75
N LYS A 320 -7.06 -25.37 8.21
CA LYS A 320 -6.74 -26.59 8.98
C LYS A 320 -7.76 -26.95 10.08
N GLY A 321 -9.04 -26.67 9.83
CA GLY A 321 -10.14 -26.97 10.77
C GLY A 321 -10.25 -25.98 11.93
N LYS A 322 -9.69 -24.78 11.79
CA LYS A 322 -9.83 -23.65 12.70
C LYS A 322 -10.33 -22.43 11.93
N THR A 323 -11.35 -21.76 12.46
CA THR A 323 -11.93 -20.54 11.90
C THR A 323 -11.54 -19.38 12.80
N GLU A 324 -10.85 -18.38 12.24
CA GLU A 324 -10.42 -17.19 12.98
C GLU A 324 -10.35 -15.96 12.07
N GLY A 325 -10.31 -14.77 12.68
CA GLY A 325 -10.38 -13.50 11.96
C GLY A 325 -10.93 -12.39 12.85
N ASP A 326 -11.19 -11.23 12.26
CA ASP A 326 -11.81 -10.10 12.95
C ASP A 326 -13.34 -10.25 13.02
N ALA A 327 -13.98 -10.81 11.99
CA ALA A 327 -15.39 -11.20 12.05
C ALA A 327 -15.71 -12.13 13.24
N VAL A 328 -14.83 -13.08 13.56
CA VAL A 328 -14.96 -13.95 14.75
C VAL A 328 -14.86 -13.13 16.05
N LYS A 329 -13.98 -12.13 16.12
CA LYS A 329 -13.85 -11.24 17.29
C LYS A 329 -15.07 -10.33 17.44
N ILE A 330 -15.61 -9.84 16.32
CA ILE A 330 -16.83 -9.02 16.23
C ILE A 330 -18.03 -9.81 16.74
N LEU A 331 -18.24 -11.04 16.26
CA LEU A 331 -19.30 -11.93 16.77
C LEU A 331 -19.10 -12.26 18.26
N GLN A 332 -17.87 -12.55 18.70
CA GLN A 332 -17.56 -12.74 20.12
C GLN A 332 -17.76 -11.47 20.96
N LYS A 333 -17.75 -10.26 20.38
CA LYS A 333 -18.12 -9.01 21.05
C LYS A 333 -19.64 -8.82 21.04
N LEU A 334 -20.32 -9.12 19.94
CA LEU A 334 -21.78 -9.10 19.81
C LEU A 334 -22.45 -9.96 20.90
N TYR A 335 -22.07 -11.23 21.04
CA TYR A 335 -22.59 -12.13 22.09
C TYR A 335 -22.24 -11.71 23.54
N ARG A 336 -21.37 -10.70 23.75
CA ARG A 336 -21.13 -10.07 25.06
C ARG A 336 -21.99 -8.82 25.28
N ILE A 337 -22.37 -8.12 24.20
CA ILE A 337 -23.27 -6.96 24.22
C ILE A 337 -24.71 -7.46 24.36
N ASP A 338 -25.13 -8.35 23.45
CA ASP A 338 -26.43 -9.00 23.45
C ASP A 338 -26.26 -10.52 23.21
N PRO A 339 -26.40 -11.37 24.24
CA PRO A 339 -26.32 -12.82 24.11
C PRO A 339 -27.56 -13.43 23.43
N ASP A 340 -28.64 -12.66 23.31
CA ASP A 340 -29.95 -13.06 22.77
C ASP A 340 -30.23 -12.36 21.41
N ASN A 341 -29.16 -11.92 20.71
CA ASN A 341 -29.21 -11.43 19.33
C ASN A 341 -29.71 -12.52 18.35
N SER A 342 -30.31 -12.11 17.23
CA SER A 342 -30.92 -13.01 16.24
C SER A 342 -30.08 -13.13 14.95
N VAL A 343 -28.77 -12.87 14.98
CA VAL A 343 -27.94 -12.95 13.77
C VAL A 343 -27.66 -14.40 13.39
N ASP A 344 -28.29 -14.87 12.33
CA ASP A 344 -28.15 -16.24 11.80
C ASP A 344 -26.94 -16.43 10.91
N LEU A 345 -26.66 -15.45 10.04
CA LEU A 345 -25.68 -15.54 8.97
C LEU A 345 -24.81 -14.29 8.90
N TYR A 346 -23.50 -14.49 8.83
CA TYR A 346 -22.51 -13.45 8.66
C TYR A 346 -21.71 -13.75 7.39
N ILE A 347 -21.99 -13.02 6.31
CA ILE A 347 -21.25 -13.10 5.05
C ILE A 347 -20.10 -12.11 5.17
N ALA A 348 -18.88 -12.65 5.23
CA ALA A 348 -17.65 -11.91 5.43
C ALA A 348 -16.90 -11.67 4.10
N ALA A 349 -15.84 -10.86 4.17
CA ALA A 349 -15.04 -10.43 3.02
C ALA A 349 -13.64 -9.98 3.51
N HIS A 350 -12.94 -9.12 2.78
CA HIS A 350 -11.70 -8.42 3.16
C HIS A 350 -10.43 -9.28 3.30
N SER A 351 -10.52 -10.50 3.82
CA SER A 351 -9.33 -11.39 3.97
C SER A 351 -8.91 -12.06 2.66
N HIS A 352 -9.79 -12.06 1.64
CA HIS A 352 -9.71 -12.82 0.40
C HIS A 352 -9.63 -14.36 0.57
N GLN A 353 -9.92 -14.90 1.77
CA GLN A 353 -9.80 -16.32 2.11
C GLN A 353 -11.13 -17.09 2.03
N TYR A 354 -11.03 -18.41 1.98
CA TYR A 354 -12.15 -19.30 2.25
C TYR A 354 -12.50 -19.31 3.74
N ALA A 355 -13.79 -19.20 4.07
CA ALA A 355 -14.30 -19.55 5.39
C ALA A 355 -15.66 -20.26 5.32
N ASP A 356 -15.86 -21.23 6.20
CA ASP A 356 -17.17 -21.81 6.54
C ASP A 356 -17.12 -22.28 8.01
N GLY A 357 -17.98 -21.74 8.85
CA GLY A 357 -17.96 -21.95 10.28
C GLY A 357 -19.16 -21.37 11.02
N ALA A 358 -19.04 -21.28 12.35
CA ALA A 358 -20.02 -20.61 13.19
C ALA A 358 -19.39 -20.05 14.48
N VAL A 359 -20.02 -19.01 15.05
CA VAL A 359 -19.77 -18.49 16.40
C VAL A 359 -21.10 -18.52 17.16
N GLY A 360 -21.21 -19.37 18.20
CA GLY A 360 -22.48 -19.56 18.89
C GLY A 360 -23.51 -20.26 17.98
N ASN A 361 -24.62 -19.58 17.68
CA ASN A 361 -25.58 -20.03 16.66
C ASN A 361 -25.27 -19.46 15.26
N THR A 362 -24.58 -18.31 15.21
CA THR A 362 -24.36 -17.52 13.99
C THR A 362 -23.39 -18.21 13.04
N LYS A 363 -23.85 -18.51 11.83
CA LYS A 363 -23.03 -18.98 10.71
C LYS A 363 -22.09 -17.89 10.21
N ILE A 364 -20.90 -18.28 9.74
CA ILE A 364 -19.97 -17.37 9.09
C ILE A 364 -19.37 -18.02 7.84
N VAL A 365 -19.37 -17.29 6.72
CA VAL A 365 -18.86 -17.72 5.40
C VAL A 365 -18.05 -16.62 4.73
N GLN A 366 -17.17 -17.00 3.80
CA GLN A 366 -16.51 -16.07 2.87
C GLN A 366 -16.08 -16.80 1.59
N ALA A 367 -16.42 -16.23 0.43
CA ALA A 367 -16.22 -16.81 -0.89
C ALA A 367 -14.85 -16.53 -1.54
N ALA A 368 -13.78 -16.59 -0.76
CA ALA A 368 -12.43 -16.25 -1.22
C ALA A 368 -12.37 -14.84 -1.84
N SER A 369 -12.21 -14.71 -3.16
CA SER A 369 -12.06 -13.42 -3.85
C SER A 369 -12.10 -13.55 -5.39
N PHE A 370 -12.15 -12.41 -6.08
CA PHE A 370 -11.86 -12.22 -7.51
C PHE A 370 -12.73 -13.06 -8.46
N SER A 371 -14.04 -13.14 -8.19
CA SER A 371 -15.00 -13.99 -8.92
C SER A 371 -14.72 -15.51 -8.87
N LYS A 372 -13.80 -15.99 -8.02
CA LYS A 372 -13.33 -17.40 -8.04
C LYS A 372 -14.19 -18.37 -7.23
N ALA A 373 -15.09 -17.87 -6.40
CA ALA A 373 -16.05 -18.66 -5.64
C ALA A 373 -17.29 -17.81 -5.31
N TYR A 374 -18.31 -18.46 -4.73
CA TYR A 374 -19.51 -17.84 -4.16
C TYR A 374 -19.98 -18.66 -2.95
N ASP A 375 -20.72 -18.02 -2.06
CA ASP A 375 -21.40 -18.67 -0.92
C ASP A 375 -22.79 -19.14 -1.35
N ASP A 376 -23.21 -20.34 -0.91
CA ASP A 376 -24.58 -20.86 -1.06
C ASP A 376 -25.12 -21.22 0.33
N SER A 377 -26.04 -20.38 0.83
CA SER A 377 -26.64 -20.52 2.15
C SER A 377 -28.13 -20.81 2.03
N ILE A 378 -28.58 -22.01 2.44
CA ILE A 378 -29.97 -22.44 2.31
C ILE A 378 -30.56 -22.74 3.69
N GLY A 379 -31.70 -22.13 4.00
CA GLY A 379 -32.43 -22.32 5.25
C GLY A 379 -33.95 -22.25 5.06
N TYR A 380 -34.68 -22.50 6.14
CA TYR A 380 -36.15 -22.50 6.13
C TYR A 380 -36.65 -21.67 7.31
N ILE A 381 -37.49 -20.67 7.05
CA ILE A 381 -37.97 -19.72 8.05
C ILE A 381 -39.35 -20.15 8.55
N ASP A 382 -39.51 -20.26 9.87
CA ASP A 382 -40.80 -20.53 10.52
C ASP A 382 -41.62 -19.22 10.56
N PRO A 383 -42.78 -19.15 9.87
CA PRO A 383 -43.61 -17.94 9.81
C PRO A 383 -44.42 -17.69 11.10
N SER A 384 -44.20 -18.47 12.17
CA SER A 384 -44.73 -18.21 13.51
C SER A 384 -43.72 -17.53 14.44
N THR A 385 -42.42 -17.64 14.16
CA THR A 385 -41.33 -16.94 14.86
C THR A 385 -40.72 -15.80 14.03
N ASN A 386 -40.92 -15.81 12.71
CA ASN A 386 -40.19 -14.99 11.72
C ASN A 386 -38.67 -15.21 11.76
N ASP A 387 -38.24 -16.42 12.12
CA ASP A 387 -36.86 -16.82 12.39
C ASP A 387 -36.50 -18.11 11.61
N PHE A 388 -35.22 -18.39 11.37
CA PHE A 388 -34.81 -19.66 10.77
C PHE A 388 -35.09 -20.83 11.71
N VAL A 389 -35.70 -21.90 11.20
CA VAL A 389 -35.89 -23.14 11.95
C VAL A 389 -34.53 -23.63 12.43
N LYS A 390 -34.37 -23.83 13.73
CA LYS A 390 -33.07 -24.08 14.36
C LYS A 390 -32.33 -25.27 13.72
N GLY A 391 -31.18 -24.99 13.11
CA GLY A 391 -30.35 -25.99 12.42
C GLY A 391 -30.80 -26.31 10.98
N SER A 392 -31.75 -25.57 10.41
CA SER A 392 -32.15 -25.68 9.01
C SER A 392 -31.23 -24.91 8.05
N LEU A 393 -30.58 -23.84 8.54
CA LEU A 393 -29.62 -23.04 7.79
C LEU A 393 -28.30 -23.80 7.62
N ILE A 394 -28.02 -24.20 6.38
CA ILE A 394 -26.79 -24.85 5.94
C ILE A 394 -26.02 -23.89 5.04
N THR A 395 -24.72 -23.85 5.24
CA THR A 395 -23.74 -22.99 4.55
C THR A 395 -22.78 -23.85 3.75
N HIS A 396 -22.36 -23.34 2.59
CA HIS A 396 -21.34 -23.92 1.73
C HIS A 396 -20.64 -22.81 0.92
N VAL A 397 -19.37 -23.01 0.56
CA VAL A 397 -18.67 -22.16 -0.42
C VAL A 397 -18.29 -22.99 -1.64
N TYR A 398 -18.57 -22.49 -2.85
CA TYR A 398 -18.32 -23.21 -4.10
C TYR A 398 -17.34 -22.51 -5.05
N PRO A 399 -16.36 -23.23 -5.63
CA PRO A 399 -15.44 -22.67 -6.60
C PRO A 399 -16.10 -22.47 -7.96
N VAL A 400 -15.85 -21.31 -8.57
CA VAL A 400 -16.18 -21.01 -9.97
C VAL A 400 -15.13 -21.68 -10.87
N MET A 401 -15.30 -22.98 -11.13
CA MET A 401 -14.29 -23.79 -11.84
C MET A 401 -14.22 -23.46 -13.35
N SER A 402 -13.09 -23.78 -13.98
CA SER A 402 -12.88 -23.56 -15.41
C SER A 402 -13.85 -24.36 -16.28
N SER A 403 -14.08 -23.92 -17.52
CA SER A 403 -14.90 -24.66 -18.51
C SER A 403 -14.30 -26.00 -18.95
N THR A 404 -13.05 -26.31 -18.58
CA THR A 404 -12.43 -27.63 -18.78
C THR A 404 -12.82 -28.60 -17.66
N ASP A 405 -12.85 -28.11 -16.43
CA ASP A 405 -13.12 -28.89 -15.21
C ASP A 405 -14.62 -29.06 -14.97
N ASP A 406 -15.43 -28.06 -15.36
CA ASP A 406 -16.88 -28.11 -15.33
C ASP A 406 -17.48 -27.60 -16.65
N LYS A 407 -17.99 -28.56 -17.43
CA LYS A 407 -18.53 -28.38 -18.78
C LYS A 407 -20.05 -28.23 -18.81
N ASP A 408 -20.70 -28.54 -17.70
CA ASP A 408 -22.17 -28.56 -17.60
C ASP A 408 -22.68 -27.13 -17.35
N ILE A 409 -21.98 -26.41 -16.46
CA ILE A 409 -22.13 -24.97 -16.27
C ILE A 409 -21.62 -24.25 -17.51
N LYS A 410 -22.38 -23.25 -17.96
CA LYS A 410 -22.00 -22.36 -19.08
C LYS A 410 -21.66 -20.98 -18.53
N ALA A 411 -20.83 -20.23 -19.25
CA ALA A 411 -20.71 -18.80 -18.99
C ALA A 411 -22.01 -18.11 -19.41
N ASP A 412 -22.44 -17.11 -18.63
CA ASP A 412 -23.61 -16.30 -18.93
C ASP A 412 -23.34 -15.39 -20.16
N PRO A 413 -24.21 -15.36 -21.17
CA PRO A 413 -23.94 -14.69 -22.44
C PRO A 413 -23.93 -13.16 -22.32
N ASP A 414 -24.68 -12.59 -21.38
CA ASP A 414 -24.87 -11.14 -21.29
C ASP A 414 -23.75 -10.50 -20.45
N VAL A 415 -23.34 -11.16 -19.34
CA VAL A 415 -22.10 -10.81 -18.62
C VAL A 415 -20.86 -10.98 -19.51
N GLU A 416 -20.81 -12.03 -20.33
CA GLU A 416 -19.75 -12.26 -21.32
C GLU A 416 -19.71 -11.16 -22.40
N GLN A 417 -20.85 -10.50 -22.69
CA GLN A 417 -20.92 -9.37 -23.62
C GLN A 417 -20.49 -8.05 -22.97
N VAL A 418 -20.79 -7.82 -21.69
CA VAL A 418 -20.23 -6.70 -20.89
C VAL A 418 -18.71 -6.74 -20.87
N ILE A 419 -18.13 -7.91 -20.56
CA ILE A 419 -16.68 -8.14 -20.58
C ILE A 419 -16.06 -7.78 -21.94
N LYS A 420 -16.69 -8.19 -23.05
CA LYS A 420 -16.16 -7.96 -24.40
C LYS A 420 -16.14 -6.49 -24.81
N ASP A 421 -17.17 -5.71 -24.47
CA ASP A 421 -17.16 -4.26 -24.78
C ASP A 421 -16.12 -3.52 -23.93
N ALA A 422 -16.01 -3.87 -22.65
CA ALA A 422 -14.98 -3.34 -21.76
C ALA A 422 -13.56 -3.64 -22.25
N GLN A 423 -13.27 -4.90 -22.64
CA GLN A 423 -12.00 -5.29 -23.26
C GLN A 423 -11.75 -4.54 -24.58
N GLN A 424 -12.77 -4.38 -25.44
CA GLN A 424 -12.64 -3.69 -26.72
C GLN A 424 -12.22 -2.22 -26.54
N ARG A 425 -12.85 -1.50 -25.60
CA ARG A 425 -12.57 -0.09 -25.29
C ARG A 425 -11.20 0.08 -24.65
N THR A 426 -10.96 -0.63 -23.55
CA THR A 426 -9.70 -0.55 -22.79
C THR A 426 -8.50 -0.98 -23.63
N SER A 427 -8.67 -1.84 -24.65
CA SER A 427 -7.60 -2.19 -25.60
C SER A 427 -6.90 -0.99 -26.24
N LYS A 428 -7.60 0.13 -26.46
CA LYS A 428 -7.03 1.36 -27.03
C LYS A 428 -6.01 2.01 -26.09
N ILE A 429 -6.32 2.03 -24.80
CA ILE A 429 -5.47 2.60 -23.74
C ILE A 429 -4.32 1.63 -23.43
N THR A 430 -4.63 0.36 -23.22
CA THR A 430 -3.65 -0.66 -22.78
C THR A 430 -2.58 -0.96 -23.83
N ASN A 431 -2.86 -0.76 -25.13
CA ASN A 431 -1.88 -0.86 -26.20
C ASN A 431 -1.10 0.44 -26.49
N SER A 432 -1.40 1.56 -25.81
CA SER A 432 -0.67 2.81 -25.99
C SER A 432 0.79 2.70 -25.53
N VAL A 433 1.71 3.40 -26.21
CA VAL A 433 3.13 3.47 -25.83
C VAL A 433 3.29 4.51 -24.73
N ILE A 434 3.87 4.10 -23.61
CA ILE A 434 4.13 4.94 -22.42
C ILE A 434 5.62 5.11 -22.11
N GLY A 435 6.50 4.32 -22.74
CA GLY A 435 7.93 4.38 -22.47
C GLY A 435 8.78 3.94 -23.66
N LYS A 436 10.08 4.20 -23.59
CA LYS A 436 11.07 3.59 -24.50
C LYS A 436 12.30 3.12 -23.73
N ALA A 437 12.66 1.85 -23.88
CA ALA A 437 13.85 1.25 -23.30
C ALA A 437 15.13 1.64 -24.06
N GLU A 438 16.29 1.56 -23.39
CA GLU A 438 17.61 1.71 -24.01
C GLU A 438 17.91 0.58 -25.00
N LYS A 439 17.42 -0.63 -24.69
CA LYS A 439 17.66 -1.87 -25.42
C LYS A 439 16.31 -2.54 -25.70
N ALA A 440 16.15 -3.14 -26.87
CA ALA A 440 14.99 -3.98 -27.20
C ALA A 440 15.14 -5.37 -26.53
N LYS A 441 15.10 -5.40 -25.20
CA LYS A 441 15.16 -6.57 -24.32
C LYS A 441 14.30 -6.27 -23.09
N ASP A 442 13.50 -7.25 -22.68
CA ASP A 442 12.72 -7.19 -21.44
C ASP A 442 13.62 -6.88 -20.23
N ILE A 443 13.10 -6.05 -19.32
CA ILE A 443 13.71 -5.82 -17.99
C ILE A 443 13.10 -6.88 -17.07
N THR A 444 13.90 -7.83 -16.57
CA THR A 444 13.38 -9.12 -16.11
C THR A 444 13.11 -9.21 -14.61
N LYS A 445 12.24 -10.16 -14.25
CA LYS A 445 11.92 -10.55 -12.87
C LYS A 445 12.87 -11.62 -12.31
N ASP A 446 13.83 -12.09 -13.09
CA ASP A 446 14.81 -13.12 -12.69
C ASP A 446 15.61 -12.69 -11.45
N LEU A 447 15.69 -13.57 -10.45
CA LEU A 447 16.40 -13.29 -9.21
C LEU A 447 17.92 -13.53 -9.35
N ASN A 448 18.72 -12.57 -8.85
CA ASN A 448 20.13 -12.82 -8.55
C ASN A 448 20.30 -13.69 -7.28
N SER A 449 21.55 -14.01 -6.94
CA SER A 449 21.94 -14.71 -5.70
C SER A 449 21.34 -14.09 -4.44
N ASP A 450 21.19 -12.77 -4.45
CA ASP A 450 20.84 -11.96 -3.29
C ASP A 450 19.34 -11.65 -3.20
N THR A 451 18.51 -12.21 -4.10
CA THR A 451 17.04 -12.03 -4.23
C THR A 451 16.60 -10.62 -4.71
N GLU A 452 17.37 -9.99 -5.59
CA GLU A 452 17.03 -8.78 -6.34
C GLU A 452 16.67 -9.13 -7.79
N ASN A 453 15.89 -8.28 -8.49
CA ASN A 453 15.59 -8.43 -9.92
C ASN A 453 15.40 -7.07 -10.61
N GLU A 454 15.74 -7.00 -11.91
CA GLU A 454 15.85 -5.74 -12.67
C GLU A 454 14.54 -4.93 -12.61
N VAL A 455 13.39 -5.58 -12.84
CA VAL A 455 12.09 -4.89 -12.89
C VAL A 455 11.57 -4.50 -11.50
N GLY A 456 11.84 -5.32 -10.49
CA GLY A 456 11.44 -5.05 -9.11
C GLY A 456 12.16 -3.85 -8.51
N ASP A 457 13.46 -3.73 -8.78
CA ASP A 457 14.26 -2.54 -8.45
C ASP A 457 13.76 -1.29 -9.18
N LEU A 458 13.37 -1.43 -10.46
CA LEU A 458 12.85 -0.32 -11.28
C LEU A 458 11.49 0.19 -10.76
N VAL A 459 10.66 -0.70 -10.20
CA VAL A 459 9.40 -0.33 -9.53
C VAL A 459 9.68 0.53 -8.30
N VAL A 460 10.54 0.12 -7.37
CA VAL A 460 10.83 0.92 -6.16
C VAL A 460 11.59 2.21 -6.48
N ASP A 461 12.41 2.24 -7.53
CA ASP A 461 13.00 3.47 -8.06
C ASP A 461 11.92 4.43 -8.63
N ALA A 462 10.93 3.90 -9.34
CA ALA A 462 9.78 4.70 -9.81
C ALA A 462 9.00 5.30 -8.64
N GLN A 463 8.67 4.49 -7.63
CA GLN A 463 7.96 4.95 -6.42
C GLN A 463 8.70 6.10 -5.72
N LEU A 464 10.00 5.98 -5.51
CA LEU A 464 10.82 7.01 -4.87
C LEU A 464 11.02 8.24 -5.76
N ALA A 465 11.09 8.07 -7.08
CA ALA A 465 11.22 9.17 -8.05
C ALA A 465 9.95 10.01 -8.19
N GLU A 466 8.78 9.39 -8.25
CA GLU A 466 7.51 10.10 -8.39
C GLU A 466 7.08 10.76 -7.07
N ALA A 467 7.26 10.11 -5.91
CA ALA A 467 7.08 10.78 -4.62
C ALA A 467 7.93 12.07 -4.52
N LYS A 468 9.19 12.00 -4.96
CA LYS A 468 10.12 13.14 -5.01
C LYS A 468 9.73 14.21 -6.04
N ARG A 469 9.04 13.84 -7.13
CA ARG A 469 8.47 14.79 -8.11
C ARG A 469 7.37 15.63 -7.49
N GLU A 470 6.44 14.98 -6.78
CA GLU A 470 5.32 15.62 -6.08
C GLU A 470 5.75 16.32 -4.77
N GLY A 471 7.04 16.29 -4.44
CA GLY A 471 7.59 16.92 -3.24
C GLY A 471 7.30 16.17 -1.94
N ILE A 472 6.78 14.94 -2.03
CA ILE A 472 6.56 14.03 -0.91
C ILE A 472 7.93 13.53 -0.44
N ALA A 473 8.27 13.86 0.81
CA ALA A 473 9.56 13.50 1.38
C ALA A 473 9.52 12.06 1.93
N ALA A 474 10.27 11.16 1.28
CA ALA A 474 10.54 9.80 1.72
C ALA A 474 12.05 9.50 1.68
N ASP A 475 12.51 8.58 2.53
CA ASP A 475 13.92 8.17 2.63
C ASP A 475 14.18 6.84 1.91
N VAL A 476 13.17 5.96 1.85
CA VAL A 476 13.26 4.61 1.28
C VAL A 476 11.92 4.21 0.66
N ALA A 477 11.95 3.46 -0.44
CA ALA A 477 10.80 2.75 -0.99
C ALA A 477 10.97 1.24 -0.79
N LEU A 478 9.88 0.51 -0.52
CA LEU A 478 9.90 -0.90 -0.15
C LEU A 478 8.66 -1.62 -0.70
N THR A 479 8.86 -2.71 -1.45
CA THR A 479 7.79 -3.60 -1.91
C THR A 479 8.16 -5.07 -1.71
N ASN A 480 7.16 -5.94 -1.64
CA ASN A 480 7.37 -7.40 -1.62
C ASN A 480 7.58 -7.94 -3.05
N GLY A 481 8.44 -8.95 -3.17
CA GLY A 481 8.69 -9.67 -4.42
C GLY A 481 7.46 -10.31 -5.06
N GLY A 482 6.43 -10.58 -4.25
CA GLY A 482 5.12 -11.06 -4.71
C GLY A 482 4.22 -9.97 -5.30
N GLY A 483 4.47 -8.69 -5.03
CA GLY A 483 3.74 -7.54 -5.60
C GLY A 483 4.14 -7.24 -7.05
N VAL A 484 5.37 -7.58 -7.43
CA VAL A 484 5.91 -7.44 -8.80
C VAL A 484 5.58 -8.72 -9.58
N ARG A 485 4.83 -8.67 -10.69
CA ARG A 485 4.20 -9.88 -11.28
C ARG A 485 4.77 -10.41 -12.59
N SER A 486 5.37 -9.57 -13.43
CA SER A 486 6.05 -10.00 -14.67
C SER A 486 7.37 -9.26 -14.88
N ASP A 487 8.10 -9.63 -15.93
CA ASP A 487 9.07 -8.74 -16.58
C ASP A 487 8.35 -7.49 -17.13
N LEU A 488 9.06 -6.36 -17.24
CA LEU A 488 8.58 -5.25 -18.06
C LEU A 488 8.89 -5.58 -19.52
N LYS A 489 7.84 -5.96 -20.26
CA LYS A 489 7.96 -6.35 -21.68
C LYS A 489 8.28 -5.16 -22.59
N VAL A 490 9.24 -5.36 -23.48
CA VAL A 490 9.74 -4.34 -24.42
C VAL A 490 9.54 -4.83 -25.86
N ASP A 491 8.85 -4.05 -26.69
CA ASP A 491 8.65 -4.37 -28.10
C ASP A 491 9.97 -4.26 -28.91
N PRO A 492 10.08 -4.90 -30.09
CA PRO A 492 11.32 -4.92 -30.88
C PRO A 492 11.87 -3.56 -31.34
N ASP A 493 11.06 -2.50 -31.32
CA ASP A 493 11.49 -1.12 -31.61
C ASP A 493 12.00 -0.38 -30.36
N GLY A 494 11.99 -1.03 -29.19
CA GLY A 494 12.30 -0.50 -27.88
C GLY A 494 11.10 0.12 -27.15
N SER A 495 9.90 0.14 -27.72
CA SER A 495 8.73 0.74 -27.06
C SER A 495 8.20 -0.10 -25.89
N ILE A 496 7.64 0.57 -24.89
CA ILE A 496 7.01 -0.02 -23.70
C ILE A 496 5.54 0.41 -23.72
N LYS A 497 4.62 -0.57 -23.76
CA LYS A 497 3.18 -0.33 -23.79
C LYS A 497 2.57 -0.30 -22.38
N TRP A 498 1.45 0.41 -22.22
CA TRP A 498 0.77 0.55 -20.92
C TRP A 498 0.48 -0.81 -20.26
N LYS A 499 0.01 -1.80 -21.02
CA LYS A 499 -0.23 -3.17 -20.53
C LYS A 499 1.01 -3.88 -19.99
N ALA A 500 2.22 -3.51 -20.43
CA ALA A 500 3.45 -4.06 -19.90
C ALA A 500 3.75 -3.51 -18.48
N ALA A 501 3.32 -2.29 -18.16
CA ALA A 501 3.40 -1.76 -16.80
C ALA A 501 2.34 -2.37 -15.88
N GLN A 502 1.08 -2.53 -16.33
CA GLN A 502 0.06 -3.28 -15.57
C GLN A 502 0.50 -4.71 -15.29
N ALA A 503 1.12 -5.42 -16.26
CA ALA A 503 1.60 -6.78 -16.02
C ALA A 503 2.66 -6.87 -14.89
N VAL A 504 3.41 -5.79 -14.67
CA VAL A 504 4.41 -5.68 -13.59
C VAL A 504 3.76 -5.29 -12.26
N GLN A 505 2.86 -4.30 -12.25
CA GLN A 505 2.06 -3.87 -11.10
C GLN A 505 0.56 -3.99 -11.46
N PRO A 506 -0.08 -5.15 -11.20
CA PRO A 506 -1.46 -5.39 -11.67
C PRO A 506 -2.52 -5.16 -10.60
N PHE A 507 -2.14 -4.91 -9.35
CA PHE A 507 -3.01 -4.94 -8.18
C PHE A 507 -3.63 -3.58 -7.83
N SER A 508 -3.14 -2.49 -8.44
CA SER A 508 -3.58 -1.13 -8.13
C SER A 508 -3.53 -0.82 -6.62
N ASN A 509 -2.48 -1.27 -5.92
CA ASN A 509 -2.30 -1.03 -4.48
C ASN A 509 -2.19 0.47 -4.20
N GLN A 510 -2.72 0.93 -3.06
CA GLN A 510 -2.44 2.28 -2.58
C GLN A 510 -1.02 2.37 -2.03
N LEU A 511 -0.17 3.17 -2.69
CA LEU A 511 1.15 3.55 -2.18
C LEU A 511 1.04 4.73 -1.21
N GLN A 512 1.63 4.54 -0.03
CA GLN A 512 1.50 5.41 1.12
C GLN A 512 2.87 5.54 1.83
N VAL A 513 3.07 6.61 2.60
CA VAL A 513 4.30 6.88 3.35
C VAL A 513 4.08 6.70 4.84
N PHE A 514 4.89 5.85 5.46
CA PHE A 514 4.86 5.57 6.89
C PHE A 514 6.12 6.08 7.60
N GLU A 515 5.94 6.66 8.79
CA GLU A 515 7.03 6.96 9.73
C GLU A 515 7.34 5.69 10.54
N MET A 516 8.56 5.18 10.39
CA MET A 516 9.08 3.98 11.07
C MET A 516 10.45 4.29 11.69
N THR A 517 10.73 3.74 12.88
CA THR A 517 12.10 3.75 13.41
C THR A 517 13.03 2.88 12.56
N GLY A 518 14.33 3.18 12.56
CA GLY A 518 15.33 2.31 11.92
C GLY A 518 15.22 0.86 12.39
N LYS A 519 14.97 0.63 13.70
CA LYS A 519 14.74 -0.71 14.25
C LYS A 519 13.54 -1.40 13.60
N GLN A 520 12.39 -0.73 13.47
CA GLN A 520 11.23 -1.30 12.78
C GLN A 520 11.53 -1.64 11.32
N LEU A 521 12.36 -0.85 10.62
CA LEU A 521 12.78 -1.16 9.25
C LEU A 521 13.68 -2.41 9.18
N TYR A 522 14.63 -2.57 10.13
CA TYR A 522 15.35 -3.84 10.31
C TYR A 522 14.38 -4.99 10.63
N ASP A 523 13.37 -4.79 11.49
CA ASP A 523 12.40 -5.83 11.88
C ASP A 523 11.51 -6.26 10.70
N VAL A 524 11.10 -5.33 9.82
CA VAL A 524 10.37 -5.62 8.57
C VAL A 524 11.27 -6.41 7.63
N LEU A 525 12.46 -5.89 7.30
CA LEU A 525 13.33 -6.52 6.31
C LEU A 525 13.83 -7.90 6.75
N ASN A 526 14.03 -8.13 8.04
CA ASN A 526 14.40 -9.45 8.57
C ASN A 526 13.24 -10.47 8.55
N SER A 527 11.98 -10.03 8.44
CA SER A 527 10.82 -10.95 8.37
C SER A 527 10.81 -11.82 7.11
N GLN A 528 11.58 -11.46 6.07
CA GLN A 528 11.81 -12.28 4.88
C GLN A 528 12.69 -13.51 5.16
N TYR A 529 13.23 -13.62 6.37
CA TYR A 529 14.04 -14.74 6.83
C TYR A 529 13.38 -15.55 7.97
N ASP A 530 12.17 -15.17 8.42
CA ASP A 530 11.33 -16.01 9.29
C ASP A 530 11.02 -17.34 8.58
N ALA A 531 11.21 -18.49 9.24
CA ALA A 531 11.09 -19.82 8.62
C ALA A 531 9.67 -20.21 8.15
N THR A 532 8.66 -19.36 8.39
CA THR A 532 7.30 -19.50 7.84
C THR A 532 7.12 -18.85 6.48
N ASN A 533 8.12 -18.10 6.00
CA ASN A 533 7.99 -17.12 4.92
C ASN A 533 8.92 -17.46 3.72
N GLU A 534 9.08 -18.73 3.36
CA GLU A 534 10.15 -19.21 2.45
C GLU A 534 10.17 -18.51 1.06
N ASP A 535 9.02 -18.11 0.52
CA ASP A 535 8.90 -17.37 -0.75
C ASP A 535 8.96 -15.83 -0.61
N ARG A 536 9.00 -15.29 0.62
CA ARG A 536 8.95 -13.83 0.87
C ARG A 536 10.34 -13.22 0.68
N TYR A 537 10.46 -12.25 -0.21
CA TYR A 537 11.62 -11.36 -0.32
C TYR A 537 11.17 -9.91 -0.51
N TYR A 538 12.03 -8.97 -0.16
CA TYR A 538 11.80 -7.52 -0.30
C TYR A 538 12.67 -6.89 -1.38
N LEU A 539 12.16 -5.85 -2.04
CA LEU A 539 12.86 -5.01 -3.00
C LEU A 539 12.82 -3.57 -2.47
N LEU A 540 13.93 -2.83 -2.58
CA LEU A 540 14.06 -1.51 -1.93
C LEU A 540 14.79 -0.47 -2.80
N SER A 541 14.48 0.82 -2.59
CA SER A 541 15.22 1.95 -3.17
C SER A 541 15.51 3.02 -2.12
N GLY A 542 16.60 3.77 -2.28
CA GLY A 542 17.06 4.80 -1.32
C GLY A 542 17.93 4.27 -0.17
N MET A 543 18.01 2.95 0.01
CA MET A 543 18.86 2.25 0.98
C MET A 543 19.45 0.97 0.38
N HIS A 544 20.52 0.44 1.00
CA HIS A 544 21.13 -0.85 0.65
C HIS A 544 21.64 -1.56 1.91
N TYR A 545 21.85 -2.88 1.88
CA TYR A 545 22.26 -3.65 3.06
C TYR A 545 23.19 -4.83 2.80
N VAL A 546 23.96 -5.18 3.83
CA VAL A 546 24.72 -6.44 3.93
C VAL A 546 24.03 -7.42 4.86
N TYR A 547 24.02 -8.71 4.53
CA TYR A 547 23.33 -9.75 5.30
C TYR A 547 24.15 -11.05 5.41
N THR A 548 23.86 -11.85 6.44
CA THR A 548 24.44 -13.19 6.64
C THR A 548 23.41 -14.27 6.33
N THR A 549 23.83 -15.36 5.69
CA THR A 549 22.98 -16.55 5.40
C THR A 549 23.11 -17.66 6.43
N GLN A 550 24.21 -17.69 7.18
CA GLN A 550 24.47 -18.71 8.19
C GLN A 550 23.41 -18.69 9.30
N ASN A 551 23.28 -19.81 10.02
CA ASN A 551 22.29 -19.99 11.07
C ASN A 551 22.97 -20.36 12.40
N ASP A 552 23.94 -19.54 12.81
CA ASP A 552 24.58 -19.62 14.12
C ASP A 552 23.92 -18.65 15.11
N LYS A 553 24.08 -18.88 16.42
CA LYS A 553 23.59 -17.96 17.47
C LYS A 553 24.25 -16.59 17.43
N ALA A 554 25.52 -16.48 17.01
CA ALA A 554 26.15 -15.17 16.80
C ALA A 554 25.74 -14.55 15.45
N PHE A 555 25.44 -15.39 14.46
CA PHE A 555 25.13 -15.00 13.07
C PHE A 555 23.94 -15.78 12.52
N PRO A 556 22.69 -15.37 12.86
CA PRO A 556 21.50 -15.92 12.23
C PRO A 556 21.31 -15.34 10.82
N LYS A 557 20.36 -15.92 10.05
CA LYS A 557 19.99 -15.46 8.71
C LYS A 557 19.27 -14.10 8.81
N LYS A 558 20.01 -13.00 8.68
CA LYS A 558 19.49 -11.62 8.86
C LYS A 558 20.40 -10.56 8.25
N ILE A 559 19.90 -9.33 8.15
CA ILE A 559 20.70 -8.13 7.89
C ILE A 559 21.70 -7.90 9.02
N ALA A 560 22.96 -7.65 8.64
CA ALA A 560 24.03 -7.23 9.53
C ALA A 560 24.08 -5.70 9.65
N VAL A 561 24.07 -4.97 8.52
CA VAL A 561 24.02 -3.49 8.47
C VAL A 561 23.18 -3.03 7.28
N LEU A 562 22.28 -2.07 7.52
CA LEU A 562 21.51 -1.30 6.54
C LEU A 562 22.08 0.12 6.45
N TYR A 563 22.22 0.65 5.23
CA TYR A 563 22.82 1.94 4.92
C TYR A 563 21.87 2.85 4.12
N ASP A 564 22.02 4.17 4.27
CA ASP A 564 21.31 5.17 3.46
C ASP A 564 21.94 5.36 2.07
N SER A 565 21.30 6.17 1.23
CA SER A 565 21.77 6.54 -0.12
C SER A 565 23.06 7.37 -0.16
N ASN A 566 23.66 7.69 0.99
CA ASN A 566 24.96 8.35 1.13
C ASN A 566 26.00 7.41 1.78
N ASN A 567 25.66 6.13 1.97
CA ASN A 567 26.43 5.08 2.66
C ASN A 567 26.60 5.26 4.18
N HIS A 568 25.82 6.12 4.85
CA HIS A 568 25.80 6.15 6.32
C HIS A 568 24.97 5.00 6.87
N PRO A 569 25.35 4.36 8.00
CA PRO A 569 24.55 3.33 8.64
C PRO A 569 23.21 3.87 9.17
N VAL A 570 22.16 3.05 9.10
CA VAL A 570 20.83 3.38 9.62
C VAL A 570 20.81 3.30 11.16
N ASP A 571 20.56 4.44 11.81
CA ASP A 571 20.36 4.55 13.26
C ASP A 571 19.04 3.85 13.66
N PRO A 572 19.07 2.81 14.52
CA PRO A 572 17.88 2.11 14.96
C PRO A 572 16.81 3.00 15.64
N ASN A 573 17.20 4.14 16.21
CA ASN A 573 16.32 5.02 16.98
C ASN A 573 15.73 6.18 16.15
N LYS A 574 16.40 6.53 15.04
CA LYS A 574 15.95 7.59 14.14
C LYS A 574 14.69 7.15 13.39
N VAL A 575 13.78 8.10 13.15
CA VAL A 575 12.61 7.90 12.30
C VAL A 575 12.97 8.14 10.83
N TYR A 576 12.54 7.22 9.97
CA TYR A 576 12.66 7.25 8.52
C TYR A 576 11.26 7.16 7.89
N ARG A 577 11.15 7.61 6.64
CA ARG A 577 9.91 7.61 5.86
C ARG A 577 9.95 6.57 4.76
N VAL A 578 9.11 5.56 4.92
CA VAL A 578 9.05 4.35 4.08
C VAL A 578 7.85 4.46 3.14
N ILE A 579 8.09 4.43 1.83
CA ILE A 579 7.03 4.21 0.83
C ILE A 579 6.73 2.71 0.77
N THR A 580 5.45 2.33 0.90
CA THR A 580 5.01 0.96 0.62
C THR A 580 3.51 0.89 0.29
N SER A 581 3.00 -0.30 -0.02
CA SER A 581 1.58 -0.55 -0.31
C SER A 581 0.74 -0.79 0.96
N ASN A 582 -0.55 -0.44 0.90
CA ASN A 582 -1.56 -0.84 1.88
C ASN A 582 -1.55 -2.37 2.11
N TYR A 583 -1.45 -3.18 1.05
CA TYR A 583 -1.28 -4.63 1.14
C TYR A 583 -0.10 -5.04 2.04
N LEU A 584 1.06 -4.37 1.95
CA LEU A 584 2.22 -4.76 2.77
C LEU A 584 2.04 -4.34 4.23
N VAL A 585 1.39 -3.20 4.47
CA VAL A 585 1.09 -2.69 5.82
C VAL A 585 0.21 -3.65 6.61
N ASP A 586 -0.80 -4.22 5.96
CA ASP A 586 -1.67 -5.21 6.59
C ASP A 586 -0.96 -6.58 6.72
N SER A 587 -0.49 -7.15 5.61
CA SER A 587 0.11 -8.50 5.55
C SER A 587 1.47 -8.66 6.26
N THR A 588 1.94 -7.65 7.00
CA THR A 588 3.22 -7.65 7.70
C THR A 588 3.12 -7.00 9.09
N LYS A 589 2.98 -7.84 10.12
CA LYS A 589 2.90 -7.51 11.57
C LYS A 589 3.79 -6.36 12.05
N GLN A 590 4.97 -6.15 11.46
CA GLN A 590 5.91 -5.07 11.85
C GLN A 590 5.47 -3.65 11.45
N PHE A 591 4.52 -3.48 10.55
CA PHE A 591 3.89 -2.18 10.27
C PHE A 591 2.77 -1.82 11.26
N LYS A 592 2.36 -2.73 12.15
CA LYS A 592 1.28 -2.48 13.11
C LYS A 592 1.63 -1.31 14.04
N GLY A 593 0.84 -0.23 13.94
CA GLY A 593 1.07 1.01 14.68
C GLY A 593 2.08 1.98 14.04
N ALA A 594 2.62 1.67 12.86
CA ALA A 594 3.35 2.66 12.06
C ALA A 594 2.39 3.78 11.62
N LYS A 595 2.89 5.02 11.62
CA LYS A 595 2.06 6.20 11.37
C LYS A 595 2.11 6.60 9.89
N LYS A 596 0.98 6.53 9.18
CA LYS A 596 0.82 7.13 7.85
C LYS A 596 1.02 8.65 7.93
N VAL A 597 1.76 9.23 6.98
CA VAL A 597 2.05 10.67 6.90
C VAL A 597 1.87 11.30 5.52
N ALA A 598 1.78 10.49 4.47
CA ALA A 598 1.37 10.93 3.14
C ALA A 598 0.75 9.76 2.36
N ASP A 599 -0.09 10.09 1.39
CA ASP A 599 -0.55 9.21 0.33
C ASP A 599 0.25 9.58 -0.95
N ILE A 600 0.65 8.60 -1.79
CA ILE A 600 1.43 8.84 -3.02
C ILE A 600 0.60 8.62 -4.29
N GLY A 601 -0.20 7.56 -4.34
CA GLY A 601 -1.00 7.19 -5.50
C GLY A 601 -1.14 5.68 -5.65
N VAL A 602 -1.64 5.22 -6.80
CA VAL A 602 -1.79 3.80 -7.13
C VAL A 602 -0.47 3.24 -7.68
N ASP A 603 -0.08 2.01 -7.32
CA ASP A 603 1.20 1.42 -7.73
C ASP A 603 1.37 1.29 -9.26
N THR A 604 0.32 0.84 -9.95
CA THR A 604 0.15 0.85 -11.41
C THR A 604 0.47 2.24 -11.99
N ASP A 605 -0.24 3.27 -11.54
CA ASP A 605 -0.15 4.62 -12.11
C ASP A 605 1.20 5.28 -11.83
N ILE A 606 1.75 5.07 -10.64
CA ILE A 606 3.08 5.57 -10.29
C ILE A 606 4.15 4.96 -11.20
N PHE A 607 4.06 3.67 -11.53
CA PHE A 607 4.97 3.03 -12.47
C PHE A 607 4.73 3.51 -13.92
N VAL A 608 3.48 3.60 -14.36
CA VAL A 608 3.11 4.13 -15.69
C VAL A 608 3.57 5.57 -15.88
N ASN A 609 3.35 6.43 -14.89
CA ASN A 609 3.69 7.85 -14.96
C ASN A 609 5.20 8.07 -14.90
N TYR A 610 5.95 7.29 -14.10
CA TYR A 610 7.41 7.28 -14.18
C TYR A 610 7.92 6.99 -15.60
N LEU A 611 7.39 5.95 -16.26
CA LEU A 611 7.81 5.57 -17.62
C LEU A 611 7.51 6.69 -18.65
N LYS A 612 6.32 7.30 -18.58
CA LYS A 612 5.96 8.49 -19.40
C LYS A 612 6.92 9.64 -19.14
N HIS A 613 7.09 10.02 -17.88
CA HIS A 613 7.85 11.18 -17.48
C HIS A 613 9.36 11.07 -17.77
N GLN A 614 9.96 9.88 -17.74
CA GLN A 614 11.35 9.71 -18.19
C GLN A 614 11.45 9.92 -19.71
N THR A 615 10.46 9.43 -20.47
CA THR A 615 10.38 9.57 -21.93
C THR A 615 10.17 11.05 -22.34
N GLU A 616 9.29 11.77 -21.65
CA GLU A 616 9.11 13.22 -21.78
C GLU A 616 10.38 14.01 -21.44
N ALA A 617 11.16 13.54 -20.47
CA ALA A 617 12.48 14.09 -20.13
C ALA A 617 13.59 13.69 -21.13
N GLY A 618 13.25 13.01 -22.24
CA GLY A 618 14.18 12.61 -23.29
C GLY A 618 15.13 11.47 -22.90
N LYS A 619 14.77 10.67 -21.88
CA LYS A 619 15.57 9.56 -21.39
C LYS A 619 14.99 8.22 -21.83
N LEU A 620 15.87 7.22 -21.90
CA LEU A 620 15.51 5.83 -22.14
C LEU A 620 15.46 5.07 -20.82
N ILE A 621 14.56 4.09 -20.71
CA ILE A 621 14.43 3.22 -19.54
C ILE A 621 15.55 2.17 -19.57
N THR A 622 16.26 2.01 -18.46
CA THR A 622 17.34 1.03 -18.29
C THR A 622 17.03 0.08 -17.14
N ALA A 623 17.52 -1.16 -17.23
CA ALA A 623 17.59 -2.05 -16.08
C ALA A 623 18.48 -1.42 -14.99
N PRO A 624 18.04 -1.38 -13.71
CA PRO A 624 18.90 -1.03 -12.58
C PRO A 624 20.04 -2.03 -12.39
N ILE A 625 21.08 -1.60 -11.66
CA ILE A 625 22.15 -2.49 -11.20
C ILE A 625 21.68 -3.17 -9.92
N LEU A 626 21.74 -4.51 -9.90
CA LEU A 626 21.39 -5.33 -8.74
C LEU A 626 22.58 -5.39 -7.77
N ASN A 627 22.60 -4.46 -6.81
CA ASN A 627 23.67 -4.34 -5.81
C ASN A 627 23.21 -3.68 -4.49
N ARG A 628 21.90 -3.66 -4.21
CA ARG A 628 21.30 -3.08 -2.99
C ARG A 628 21.28 -4.08 -1.85
N LYS A 629 21.49 -5.36 -2.17
CA LYS A 629 21.73 -6.45 -1.23
C LYS A 629 23.12 -7.03 -1.48
N LYS A 630 23.76 -7.52 -0.42
CA LYS A 630 25.00 -8.29 -0.53
C LYS A 630 25.14 -9.30 0.61
N GLU A 631 25.29 -10.57 0.28
CA GLU A 631 25.77 -11.59 1.22
C GLU A 631 27.21 -11.30 1.67
N VAL A 632 27.46 -11.39 2.97
CA VAL A 632 28.79 -11.27 3.58
C VAL A 632 29.06 -12.42 4.55
N THR A 633 30.33 -12.78 4.72
CA THR A 633 30.73 -13.77 5.72
C THR A 633 30.51 -13.26 7.15
N PRO A 634 30.40 -14.16 8.15
CA PRO A 634 30.31 -13.77 9.56
C PRO A 634 31.41 -12.81 10.04
N GLU A 635 32.66 -12.99 9.59
CA GLU A 635 33.76 -12.13 10.04
C GLU A 635 33.76 -10.74 9.36
N GLU A 636 33.31 -10.65 8.11
CA GLU A 636 33.00 -9.37 7.47
C GLU A 636 31.81 -8.68 8.16
N ALA A 637 30.76 -9.42 8.52
CA ALA A 637 29.61 -8.89 9.23
C ALA A 637 30.00 -8.31 10.61
N LYS A 638 30.86 -8.99 11.38
CA LYS A 638 31.45 -8.45 12.63
C LYS A 638 32.12 -7.11 12.40
N LEU A 639 32.96 -7.01 11.36
CA LEU A 639 33.71 -5.80 11.06
C LEU A 639 32.77 -4.64 10.70
N LEU A 640 31.86 -4.87 9.75
CA LEU A 640 30.91 -3.86 9.27
C LEU A 640 29.94 -3.41 10.38
N ILE A 641 29.47 -4.32 11.23
CA ILE A 641 28.65 -3.97 12.42
C ILE A 641 29.42 -3.05 13.36
N LYS A 642 30.70 -3.33 13.62
CA LYS A 642 31.53 -2.49 14.48
C LYS A 642 31.81 -1.12 13.84
N GLU A 643 32.14 -1.08 12.55
CA GLU A 643 32.40 0.17 11.82
C GLU A 643 31.15 1.07 11.80
N ALA A 644 29.98 0.48 11.56
CA ALA A 644 28.69 1.16 11.64
C ALA A 644 28.39 1.72 13.05
N GLN A 645 28.69 0.95 14.10
CA GLN A 645 28.57 1.41 15.49
C GLN A 645 29.54 2.57 15.80
N ASP A 646 30.81 2.44 15.40
CA ASP A 646 31.83 3.49 15.57
C ASP A 646 31.49 4.76 14.77
N GLU A 647 30.73 4.67 13.68
CA GLU A 647 30.20 5.83 12.94
C GLU A 647 28.97 6.46 13.61
N LEU A 648 27.97 5.68 14.00
CA LEU A 648 26.79 6.15 14.75
C LEU A 648 27.21 6.85 16.06
N ASN A 649 28.24 6.35 16.73
CA ASN A 649 28.85 6.96 17.91
C ASN A 649 29.52 8.31 17.61
N LYS A 650 30.13 8.50 16.43
CA LYS A 650 30.70 9.81 16.02
C LYS A 650 29.59 10.82 15.70
N LEU A 651 28.55 10.39 15.00
CA LEU A 651 27.41 11.23 14.63
C LEU A 651 26.67 11.73 15.88
N THR A 652 26.42 10.86 16.86
CA THR A 652 25.79 11.24 18.13
C THR A 652 26.69 12.14 18.99
N ASN A 653 27.99 11.82 19.15
CA ASN A 653 28.90 12.67 19.94
C ASN A 653 29.14 14.05 19.32
N SER A 654 29.18 14.18 17.99
CA SER A 654 29.24 15.48 17.31
C SER A 654 28.03 16.39 17.59
N SER A 655 26.92 15.81 18.09
CA SER A 655 25.73 16.55 18.50
C SER A 655 25.83 17.07 19.95
N SER A 656 26.50 16.33 20.85
CA SER A 656 26.62 16.67 22.28
C SER A 656 27.69 17.72 22.58
N GLU A 657 28.81 17.72 21.85
CA GLU A 657 29.91 18.70 22.02
C GLU A 657 29.48 20.16 21.77
N SER A 658 28.33 20.37 21.12
CA SER A 658 27.78 21.72 20.86
C SER A 658 27.19 22.44 22.08
N ASN A 659 27.09 21.79 23.24
CA ASN A 659 26.44 22.33 24.45
C ASN A 659 27.33 22.41 25.72
N VAL A 660 28.62 22.09 25.64
CA VAL A 660 29.53 22.13 26.81
C VAL A 660 30.79 22.95 26.51
N GLU A 661 30.70 24.26 26.70
CA GLU A 661 31.68 25.08 27.44
C GLU A 661 31.34 26.58 27.40
N LEU A 662 30.80 27.10 28.51
CA LEU A 662 30.78 28.54 28.79
C LEU A 662 30.83 28.77 30.31
N ASN A 663 32.02 28.62 30.90
CA ASN A 663 32.42 29.29 32.13
C ASN A 663 33.95 29.17 32.34
N ASN A 664 34.61 30.33 32.46
CA ASN A 664 35.88 30.63 33.16
C ASN A 664 36.87 29.47 33.40
N SER A 665 38.15 29.63 33.05
CA SER A 665 39.00 30.58 33.80
C SER A 665 40.18 31.16 33.01
N VAL A 666 40.87 32.12 33.63
CA VAL A 666 42.01 32.87 33.08
C VAL A 666 43.30 32.34 33.72
N ASP A 667 44.34 32.01 32.95
CA ASP A 667 45.65 32.67 33.12
C ASP A 667 46.72 32.38 32.04
N LEU A 668 47.56 33.40 31.86
CA LEU A 668 48.96 33.49 31.42
C LEU A 668 49.64 32.40 30.55
N VAL A 669 49.95 32.82 29.31
CA VAL A 669 51.32 32.97 28.74
C VAL A 669 52.38 31.87 29.04
N ASP A 670 52.81 31.18 27.99
CA ASP A 670 54.19 31.34 27.49
C ASP A 670 54.25 31.24 25.94
N THR A 671 55.45 31.24 25.37
CA THR A 671 55.79 31.71 24.03
C THR A 671 56.80 30.78 23.33
N ASN A 672 57.13 31.11 22.06
CA ASN A 672 58.27 30.57 21.29
C ASN A 672 58.13 29.12 20.76
N SER A 673 58.72 28.75 19.62
CA SER A 673 59.35 29.54 18.54
C SER A 673 59.66 28.67 17.30
N ASN A 674 59.66 29.29 16.11
CA ASN A 674 60.31 28.85 14.84
C ASN A 674 59.75 27.57 14.16
N ASN A 675 59.50 27.57 12.84
CA ASN A 675 60.40 27.52 11.67
C ASN A 675 61.07 26.12 11.51
N ASP A 676 61.27 25.58 10.31
CA ASP A 676 61.46 26.27 9.03
C ASP A 676 60.92 25.53 7.78
N SER A 677 60.98 26.25 6.66
CA SER A 677 60.99 25.85 5.25
C SER A 677 62.16 24.87 4.93
N ASP A 678 62.34 24.28 3.74
CA ASP A 678 61.89 24.66 2.40
C ASP A 678 61.95 23.49 1.36
N ASN A 679 61.42 23.77 0.15
CA ASN A 679 61.90 23.35 -1.18
C ASN A 679 61.71 21.90 -1.70
N LYS A 680 60.59 21.74 -2.44
CA LYS A 680 60.42 21.05 -3.74
C LYS A 680 61.31 19.84 -4.13
N GLN A 681 60.63 18.78 -4.56
CA GLN A 681 60.83 18.22 -5.90
C GLN A 681 59.46 17.97 -6.56
N ILE A 682 59.37 18.03 -7.90
CA ILE A 682 58.15 17.76 -8.66
C ILE A 682 58.35 16.46 -9.45
N ASP A 683 57.43 15.52 -9.30
CA ASP A 683 57.18 14.48 -10.28
C ASP A 683 55.68 14.14 -10.31
N ILE A 684 55.15 13.69 -11.45
CA ILE A 684 53.70 13.56 -11.68
C ILE A 684 53.32 12.09 -11.84
N LYS A 685 52.68 11.51 -10.82
CA LYS A 685 51.94 10.25 -10.88
C LYS A 685 50.60 10.35 -10.17
N GLU A 686 49.76 9.33 -10.38
CA GLU A 686 48.31 9.43 -10.44
C GLU A 686 47.55 9.64 -9.11
N ALA A 687 46.31 10.04 -9.29
CA ALA A 687 45.19 10.24 -8.36
C ALA A 687 45.26 9.61 -6.95
N ASN A 688 44.89 10.44 -5.96
CA ASN A 688 44.41 9.99 -4.64
C ASN A 688 43.15 10.79 -4.25
N PRO A 689 41.94 10.21 -4.27
CA PRO A 689 40.67 10.91 -4.05
C PRO A 689 40.31 11.02 -2.55
N ALA A 690 41.18 11.65 -1.76
CA ALA A 690 41.03 11.74 -0.31
C ALA A 690 41.46 13.12 0.24
N ASN A 691 40.66 14.17 0.03
CA ASN A 691 40.65 15.43 0.81
C ASN A 691 39.54 16.41 0.34
N ASP A 692 38.27 16.02 0.52
CA ASP A 692 37.12 16.85 0.11
C ASP A 692 37.00 18.12 0.98
N THR A 693 37.54 19.22 0.48
CA THR A 693 37.73 20.47 1.21
C THR A 693 36.41 21.22 1.38
N LYS A 694 35.62 20.86 2.40
CA LYS A 694 34.30 21.44 2.68
C LYS A 694 34.34 22.95 2.91
N ILE A 695 33.67 23.74 2.05
CA ILE A 695 33.58 25.22 2.19
C ILE A 695 32.13 25.69 2.36
N THR A 696 31.88 26.54 3.35
CA THR A 696 30.53 27.08 3.65
C THR A 696 30.19 28.30 2.79
N LEU A 697 28.97 28.38 2.24
CA LEU A 697 28.48 29.57 1.53
C LEU A 697 27.98 30.64 2.50
N THR A 698 28.64 31.80 2.53
CA THR A 698 28.26 32.96 3.36
C THR A 698 27.14 33.80 2.73
N HIS A 699 26.85 33.57 1.44
CA HIS A 699 25.82 34.22 0.64
C HIS A 699 25.23 33.22 -0.37
N ASN A 700 23.96 33.38 -0.77
CA ASN A 700 23.40 32.62 -1.90
C ASN A 700 24.30 32.80 -3.13
N ALA A 701 24.60 31.70 -3.83
CA ALA A 701 25.60 31.67 -4.89
C ALA A 701 25.02 31.04 -6.16
N PHE A 702 24.99 31.80 -7.25
CA PHE A 702 24.69 31.24 -8.57
C PHE A 702 25.80 30.31 -9.03
N VAL A 703 25.41 29.26 -9.75
CA VAL A 703 26.32 28.31 -10.39
C VAL A 703 26.53 28.72 -11.85
N TYR A 704 27.78 28.66 -12.29
CA TYR A 704 28.24 29.12 -13.60
C TYR A 704 28.88 27.96 -14.39
N ASP A 705 28.87 28.04 -15.71
CA ASP A 705 29.62 27.12 -16.59
C ASP A 705 31.10 27.55 -16.71
N LYS A 706 31.92 26.74 -17.39
CA LYS A 706 33.34 27.04 -17.67
C LYS A 706 33.58 28.32 -18.48
N ASN A 707 32.55 28.88 -19.11
CA ASN A 707 32.60 30.15 -19.87
C ASN A 707 32.14 31.35 -19.01
N GLY A 708 31.65 31.12 -17.79
CA GLY A 708 31.11 32.13 -16.90
C GLY A 708 29.65 32.53 -17.19
N LYS A 709 28.93 31.73 -17.98
CA LYS A 709 27.48 31.83 -18.21
C LYS A 709 26.75 31.17 -17.03
N LEU A 710 25.50 31.54 -16.77
CA LEU A 710 24.72 30.91 -15.68
C LEU A 710 24.24 29.51 -16.09
N VAL A 711 24.44 28.52 -15.22
CA VAL A 711 23.84 27.19 -15.38
C VAL A 711 22.34 27.30 -15.16
N LEU A 712 21.56 26.73 -16.08
CA LEU A 712 20.10 26.64 -15.95
C LEU A 712 19.72 25.22 -15.51
N LYS A 713 18.84 25.11 -14.52
CA LYS A 713 18.12 23.87 -14.19
C LYS A 713 16.63 24.19 -14.20
N LEU A 714 15.84 23.39 -14.92
CA LEU A 714 14.41 23.64 -15.19
C LEU A 714 14.13 25.06 -15.72
N GLY A 715 14.93 25.51 -16.69
CA GLY A 715 14.82 26.84 -17.32
C GLY A 715 15.13 28.04 -16.40
N ARG A 716 15.56 27.81 -15.16
CA ARG A 716 15.83 28.85 -14.15
C ARG A 716 17.30 28.85 -13.72
N ASN A 717 17.82 30.03 -13.36
CA ASN A 717 19.21 30.19 -12.91
C ASN A 717 19.49 29.33 -11.67
N PHE A 718 20.36 28.33 -11.78
CA PHE A 718 20.73 27.45 -10.69
C PHE A 718 21.54 28.21 -9.63
N PHE A 719 21.14 28.09 -8.36
CA PHE A 719 21.85 28.72 -7.24
C PHE A 719 21.76 27.89 -5.96
N LEU A 720 22.82 27.95 -5.18
CA LEU A 720 22.95 27.36 -3.85
C LEU A 720 22.61 28.40 -2.77
N LYS A 721 22.02 27.97 -1.66
CA LYS A 721 21.56 28.86 -0.57
C LYS A 721 22.74 29.22 0.36
N LYS A 722 22.67 30.38 1.02
CA LYS A 722 23.55 30.69 2.16
C LYS A 722 23.41 29.59 3.21
N GLY A 723 24.53 29.15 3.79
CA GLY A 723 24.59 28.10 4.81
C GLY A 723 24.74 26.70 4.25
N SER A 724 24.47 26.49 2.96
CA SER A 724 24.86 25.25 2.27
C SER A 724 26.38 25.18 2.13
N TYR A 725 26.91 23.96 2.16
CA TYR A 725 28.30 23.67 1.82
C TYR A 725 28.48 23.52 0.31
N ILE A 726 29.70 23.74 -0.15
CA ILE A 726 30.22 23.23 -1.42
C ILE A 726 31.42 22.34 -1.14
N TYR A 727 31.63 21.36 -2.02
CA TYR A 727 32.81 20.50 -2.06
C TYR A 727 33.57 20.83 -3.36
N PRO A 728 34.62 21.68 -3.29
CA PRO A 728 35.40 22.05 -4.45
C PRO A 728 36.29 20.92 -4.95
N LEU A 729 36.14 20.57 -6.23
CA LEU A 729 37.06 19.67 -6.92
C LEU A 729 38.48 20.26 -6.94
N ASN A 730 39.48 19.40 -7.12
CA ASN A 730 40.90 19.77 -7.22
C ASN A 730 41.42 20.49 -5.96
N ASN A 731 41.10 20.00 -4.76
CA ASN A 731 41.54 20.53 -3.46
C ASN A 731 41.29 22.03 -3.30
N ALA A 732 40.10 22.51 -3.70
CA ALA A 732 39.73 23.91 -3.70
C ALA A 732 40.65 24.86 -4.49
N LYS A 733 41.35 24.35 -5.50
CA LYS A 733 42.09 25.16 -6.48
C LYS A 733 41.14 26.16 -7.17
N LYS A 734 41.46 27.44 -7.06
CA LYS A 734 40.68 28.51 -7.67
C LYS A 734 40.91 28.57 -9.18
N VAL A 735 39.84 28.81 -9.94
CA VAL A 735 39.86 29.05 -11.38
C VAL A 735 39.39 30.47 -11.67
N THR A 736 40.08 31.20 -12.56
CA THR A 736 39.69 32.56 -12.94
C THR A 736 38.87 32.55 -14.22
N ILE A 737 37.59 32.95 -14.14
CA ILE A 737 36.69 33.05 -15.31
C ILE A 737 36.19 34.50 -15.38
N ASN A 738 36.35 35.16 -16.53
CA ASN A 738 35.90 36.55 -16.76
C ASN A 738 36.32 37.53 -15.63
N LYS A 739 37.59 37.45 -15.21
CA LYS A 739 38.22 38.28 -14.15
C LYS A 739 37.64 38.09 -12.73
N HIS A 740 37.01 36.96 -12.43
CA HIS A 740 36.58 36.57 -11.09
C HIS A 740 37.10 35.18 -10.71
N GLU A 741 37.36 34.94 -9.42
CA GLU A 741 37.75 33.62 -8.90
C GLU A 741 36.52 32.74 -8.61
N TYR A 742 36.61 31.45 -8.96
CA TYR A 742 35.61 30.42 -8.71
C TYR A 742 36.25 29.16 -8.13
N TYR A 743 35.47 28.41 -7.37
CA TYR A 743 35.67 26.99 -7.11
C TYR A 743 34.91 26.19 -8.16
N GLN A 744 35.51 25.12 -8.69
CA GLN A 744 34.80 24.12 -9.47
C GLN A 744 34.11 23.14 -8.51
N ILE A 745 32.83 22.84 -8.71
CA ILE A 745 32.01 21.97 -7.84
C ILE A 745 31.37 20.81 -8.61
N GLY A 746 31.71 20.66 -9.90
CA GLY A 746 31.23 19.64 -10.81
C GLY A 746 31.89 19.82 -12.18
N GLU A 747 31.71 18.86 -13.09
CA GLU A 747 32.41 18.82 -14.40
C GLU A 747 32.31 20.13 -15.19
N ASN A 748 31.14 20.78 -15.17
CA ASN A 748 30.90 22.10 -15.77
C ASN A 748 30.13 23.04 -14.81
N GLU A 749 30.35 22.93 -13.50
CA GLU A 749 29.67 23.74 -12.48
C GLU A 749 30.67 24.49 -11.59
N PHE A 750 30.54 25.82 -11.52
CA PHE A 750 31.48 26.72 -10.87
C PHE A 750 30.78 27.73 -9.94
N VAL A 751 31.35 27.97 -8.76
CA VAL A 751 30.80 28.88 -7.73
C VAL A 751 31.82 29.95 -7.34
N LYS A 752 31.41 31.22 -7.32
CA LYS A 752 32.30 32.36 -7.02
C LYS A 752 32.86 32.32 -5.60
N VAL A 753 34.17 32.46 -5.46
CA VAL A 753 34.88 32.54 -4.16
C VAL A 753 34.35 33.69 -3.30
N ALA A 754 33.91 34.78 -3.93
CA ALA A 754 33.28 35.93 -3.25
C ALA A 754 31.96 35.60 -2.50
N ASN A 755 31.44 34.38 -2.62
CA ASN A 755 30.25 33.89 -1.93
C ASN A 755 30.55 32.92 -0.77
N THR A 756 31.81 32.50 -0.59
CA THR A 756 32.28 31.69 0.56
C THR A 756 33.00 32.53 1.64
N VAL A 757 33.48 33.73 1.31
CA VAL A 757 34.16 34.62 2.26
C VAL A 757 33.14 35.45 3.06
N GLU A 758 33.31 35.56 4.37
CA GLU A 758 32.46 36.41 5.24
C GLU A 758 32.68 37.89 4.90
N ARG A 759 31.59 38.66 4.79
CA ARG A 759 31.68 40.11 4.49
C ARG A 759 31.91 40.90 5.77
N ASN A 760 33.18 41.07 6.13
CA ASN A 760 33.70 41.91 7.23
C ASN A 760 32.70 42.96 7.75
N THR A 761 32.04 42.61 8.86
CA THR A 761 31.20 43.53 9.63
C THR A 761 31.96 44.00 10.86
N LYS A 762 31.89 45.31 11.16
CA LYS A 762 32.43 45.89 12.39
C LYS A 762 31.27 46.41 13.24
N VAL A 763 31.43 46.43 14.55
CA VAL A 763 30.49 47.12 15.45
C VAL A 763 31.02 48.53 15.70
N LEU A 764 30.27 49.56 15.34
CA LEU A 764 30.62 50.96 15.59
C LEU A 764 29.61 51.59 16.56
N ARG A 765 30.09 52.45 17.46
CA ARG A 765 29.27 53.21 18.42
C ARG A 765 28.93 54.58 17.85
N LEU A 766 27.67 54.99 17.94
CA LEU A 766 27.22 56.30 17.45
C LEU A 766 27.70 57.45 18.36
N LYS A 767 28.41 58.43 17.80
CA LYS A 767 28.79 59.68 18.48
C LYS A 767 27.63 60.68 18.58
N HIS A 768 26.65 60.61 17.67
CA HIS A 768 25.51 61.51 17.60
C HIS A 768 24.18 60.74 17.41
N ASN A 769 23.05 61.40 17.69
CA ASN A 769 21.72 60.86 17.36
C ASN A 769 21.58 60.73 15.84
N ALA A 770 21.14 59.58 15.35
CA ALA A 770 21.26 59.18 13.96
C ALA A 770 19.94 58.69 13.36
N PHE A 771 19.43 59.34 12.32
CA PHE A 771 18.32 58.81 11.54
C PHE A 771 18.76 57.64 10.67
N VAL A 772 17.85 56.68 10.44
CA VAL A 772 18.02 55.58 9.49
C VAL A 772 17.39 55.96 8.14
N TYR A 773 18.08 55.65 7.05
CA TYR A 773 17.72 56.03 5.68
C TYR A 773 17.57 54.81 4.77
N SER A 774 16.78 54.95 3.71
CA SER A 774 16.68 53.98 2.60
C SER A 774 17.87 54.11 1.62
N LYS A 775 18.02 53.14 0.70
CA LYS A 775 18.96 53.26 -0.45
C LYS A 775 18.70 54.50 -1.32
N SER A 776 17.46 55.01 -1.32
CA SER A 776 17.04 56.24 -2.00
C SER A 776 17.19 57.51 -1.15
N GLY A 777 17.85 57.45 0.01
CA GLY A 777 18.16 58.62 0.84
C GLY A 777 16.97 59.22 1.60
N LYS A 778 15.78 58.63 1.49
CA LYS A 778 14.61 59.04 2.30
C LYS A 778 14.76 58.48 3.71
N ALA A 779 14.49 59.29 4.73
CA ALA A 779 14.51 58.83 6.12
C ALA A 779 13.37 57.83 6.35
N ILE A 780 13.70 56.65 6.89
CA ILE A 780 12.74 55.61 7.24
C ILE A 780 11.89 56.12 8.41
N LYS A 781 10.60 55.78 8.43
CA LYS A 781 9.65 56.16 9.47
C LYS A 781 9.13 54.94 10.22
N ASN A 782 8.74 55.13 11.47
CA ASN A 782 7.82 54.27 12.20
C ASN A 782 6.58 55.11 12.53
N GLY A 783 5.43 54.74 11.96
CA GLY A 783 4.25 55.61 11.90
C GLY A 783 4.58 57.00 11.32
N LYS A 784 4.13 58.06 12.00
CA LYS A 784 4.40 59.46 11.60
C LYS A 784 5.83 59.95 11.91
N LYS A 785 6.61 59.25 12.77
CA LYS A 785 7.93 59.70 13.26
C LYS A 785 9.09 59.07 12.47
N LYS A 786 10.20 59.80 12.29
CA LYS A 786 11.43 59.26 11.65
C LYS A 786 12.14 58.28 12.60
N LEU A 787 12.64 57.17 12.07
CA LEU A 787 13.38 56.15 12.85
C LEU A 787 14.74 56.70 13.28
N LEU A 788 14.95 56.81 14.59
CA LEU A 788 16.12 57.42 15.22
C LEU A 788 16.86 56.40 16.09
N LEU A 789 18.17 56.31 15.92
CA LEU A 789 19.10 55.64 16.82
C LEU A 789 19.74 56.68 17.75
N LYS A 790 19.72 56.44 19.07
CA LYS A 790 20.32 57.35 20.06
C LYS A 790 21.86 57.26 20.05
N LYS A 791 22.52 58.37 20.40
CA LYS A 791 23.96 58.44 20.73
C LYS A 791 24.33 57.33 21.72
N GLY A 792 25.54 56.78 21.60
CA GLY A 792 26.07 55.71 22.45
C GLY A 792 25.66 54.29 22.02
N LYS A 793 24.60 54.13 21.21
CA LYS A 793 24.19 52.82 20.67
C LYS A 793 25.27 52.25 19.73
N GLN A 794 25.63 51.00 19.97
CA GLN A 794 26.44 50.19 19.05
C GLN A 794 25.58 49.67 17.89
N VAL A 795 26.14 49.64 16.68
CA VAL A 795 25.47 49.18 15.46
C VAL A 795 26.45 48.36 14.63
N LYS A 796 26.02 47.17 14.18
CA LYS A 796 26.80 46.32 13.28
C LYS A 796 26.73 46.90 11.86
N VAL A 797 27.87 47.36 11.34
CA VAL A 797 28.01 47.98 10.01
C VAL A 797 28.77 47.05 9.06
N LYS A 798 28.46 47.10 7.76
CA LYS A 798 29.34 46.55 6.72
C LYS A 798 30.46 47.55 6.43
N ALA A 799 31.58 47.43 7.14
CA ALA A 799 32.62 48.45 7.19
C ALA A 799 33.21 48.81 5.82
N ASN A 800 33.41 47.80 4.96
CA ASN A 800 33.98 47.96 3.63
C ASN A 800 32.93 48.40 2.57
N PHE A 801 31.67 48.59 2.96
CA PHE A 801 30.58 49.05 2.07
C PHE A 801 30.06 50.42 2.52
N ILE A 802 30.88 51.45 2.32
CA ILE A 802 30.44 52.85 2.40
C ILE A 802 29.71 53.20 1.09
N VAL A 803 28.42 53.49 1.19
CA VAL A 803 27.57 53.91 0.07
C VAL A 803 27.43 55.43 0.08
N LYS A 804 27.65 56.08 -1.06
CA LYS A 804 27.36 57.51 -1.24
C LYS A 804 25.90 57.68 -1.67
N ILE A 805 25.12 58.48 -0.96
CA ILE A 805 23.72 58.80 -1.31
C ILE A 805 23.59 60.32 -1.30
N GLY A 806 23.34 60.92 -2.47
CA GLY A 806 23.58 62.34 -2.70
C GLY A 806 25.04 62.70 -2.39
N HIS A 807 25.27 63.74 -1.59
CA HIS A 807 26.62 64.17 -1.18
C HIS A 807 27.13 63.47 0.09
N SER A 808 26.29 62.74 0.83
CA SER A 808 26.67 62.09 2.11
C SER A 808 27.18 60.65 1.93
N LYS A 809 28.15 60.25 2.75
CA LYS A 809 28.63 58.85 2.91
C LYS A 809 27.80 58.12 3.99
N PHE A 810 27.44 56.86 3.76
CA PHE A 810 26.64 56.03 4.68
C PHE A 810 27.22 54.62 4.83
N TYR A 811 27.12 54.04 6.03
CA TYR A 811 27.26 52.59 6.23
C TYR A 811 25.92 51.88 6.04
N GLN A 812 25.93 50.68 5.45
CA GLN A 812 24.78 49.78 5.51
C GLN A 812 24.71 49.09 6.88
N ILE A 813 23.53 49.15 7.51
CA ILE A 813 23.24 48.54 8.82
C ILE A 813 22.18 47.42 8.74
N GLY A 814 21.44 47.32 7.63
CA GLY A 814 20.39 46.31 7.42
C GLY A 814 19.90 46.25 5.97
N LYS A 815 18.95 45.36 5.67
CA LYS A 815 18.32 45.26 4.34
C LYS A 815 17.61 46.59 4.03
N ASN A 816 18.12 47.32 3.02
CA ASN A 816 17.67 48.68 2.67
C ASN A 816 17.76 49.72 3.82
N GLN A 817 18.65 49.54 4.80
CA GLN A 817 18.82 50.44 5.95
C GLN A 817 20.25 50.97 6.04
N PHE A 818 20.39 52.30 6.13
CA PHE A 818 21.65 53.03 6.05
C PHE A 818 21.74 54.12 7.12
N VAL A 819 22.94 54.39 7.63
CA VAL A 819 23.22 55.48 8.59
C VAL A 819 24.46 56.25 8.11
N LYS A 820 24.44 57.59 8.22
CA LYS A 820 25.56 58.44 7.78
C LYS A 820 26.86 58.07 8.53
N VAL A 821 27.97 57.99 7.80
CA VAL A 821 29.31 57.70 8.38
C VAL A 821 29.67 58.73 9.46
N ALA A 822 29.32 60.00 9.25
CA ALA A 822 29.57 61.11 10.17
C ALA A 822 28.83 61.02 11.53
N ASN A 823 27.97 60.02 11.74
CA ASN A 823 27.28 59.81 13.01
C ASN A 823 28.03 58.84 13.95
N PHE A 824 29.10 58.20 13.46
CA PHE A 824 29.91 57.18 14.15
C PHE A 824 31.27 57.72 14.62
#